data_AF-A0A6A6K0T6-F1
#
_entry.id   AF-A0A6A6K0T6-F1
#
_cell.length_a   1.000
_cell.length_b   1.000
_cell.length_c   1.000
_cell.angle_alpha   90.00
_cell.angle_beta   90.00
_cell.angle_gamma   90.00
#
_symmetry.space_group_name_H-M   'P 1'
#
loop_
_entity.id
_entity.type
_entity.pdbx_description
1 polymer ?
#
loop_
_entity_poly.entity_id
_entity_poly.type
_entity_poly.pdbx_seq_one_letter_code
_entity_poly.pdbx_strand_id
1 'polypeptide(L)'
;MVQISLPRNSKINPKGKVHNMAEGAQRVGCFKIYRWSPDDDECPRIDTFYIDLDKCGQMVLDALIKIKNEVDSTLTFRRSCREGICGSCAMNIDGSNTLACTKYISDIKGDVKIYPLPHMNVIKDLVPDLSNFYAQYESISPWLKAKDPVSGTSERLQSVEDRSKLDGIYDCILCASCSTSCPSYWWNSDKYLGPAALLQVYRWLADSRDEATDERLELLDDAFKLYRCHTIMNCTKTCPKDLNPAGAISKIKQLMLKRVLDKGFVRVVDYMGSDESVVQAARVSYGRGTKHTSQDAALIGYLMRHAHTSPFEMCEIKFHVKLPIFVARQWVRHRTASINEYSARYSVLDREFYIPGEGQIAEQSMNNAQGRGAPLPADAAKKIMELFRRNSELMYEDYAMLLEQGLARELARMNLTINCYTQWYWKVNLHNLLRFLALRSGMGAQYEIRAYADQILEIVKLWVPMVYAAFVEYHLESSTMSKSALMVVRRMLQGERVSREESGLGRREWGELMSVLYPDALSDVTNAMYANYLTLVGNFFGVEQTITQLTVSLEMLGHSVSGLVYGPMSDRYGRRPVMLFGMAVFLVAGLWCCFASNITALIVARFFHGVGAGVAAVVGYAMICDIYSDEECSKGVSLMYMCAVTPPRSSRPLWRYMITNEYGWRAVFVVSNVLTTALFLWLVRKLPETVQEKSRV
;
A
#
# COMPACT_ATOMS: atom_id res chain seq x y z
N MET A 1 -20.60 -22.41 24.06
CA MET A 1 -21.66 -21.37 24.03
C MET A 1 -21.11 -20.08 24.63
N VAL A 2 -20.93 -19.02 23.83
CA VAL A 2 -20.56 -17.70 24.35
C VAL A 2 -21.78 -17.14 25.08
N GLN A 3 -21.72 -17.00 26.40
CA GLN A 3 -22.71 -16.22 27.14
C GLN A 3 -22.48 -14.74 26.79
N ILE A 4 -23.28 -14.21 25.88
CA ILE A 4 -23.35 -12.77 25.62
C ILE A 4 -24.14 -12.18 26.79
N SER A 5 -23.44 -11.59 27.76
CA SER A 5 -24.06 -10.77 28.79
C SER A 5 -24.52 -9.47 28.14
N LEU A 6 -25.78 -9.46 27.70
CA LEU A 6 -26.41 -8.23 27.23
C LEU A 6 -26.37 -7.18 28.36
N PRO A 7 -26.22 -5.88 28.04
CA PRO A 7 -26.27 -4.82 29.04
C PRO A 7 -27.55 -4.91 29.89
N ARG A 8 -27.51 -4.33 31.11
CA ARG A 8 -28.70 -4.23 31.97
C ARG A 8 -29.85 -3.63 31.15
N ASN A 9 -31.03 -4.22 31.28
CA ASN A 9 -32.25 -3.81 30.58
C ASN A 9 -32.23 -3.95 29.04
N SER A 10 -31.42 -4.84 28.45
CA SER A 10 -31.42 -5.04 26.98
C SER A 10 -32.27 -6.22 26.50
N LYS A 11 -32.84 -7.02 27.41
CA LYS A 11 -33.67 -8.17 27.05
C LYS A 11 -35.09 -7.71 26.82
N ILE A 12 -35.64 -8.01 25.64
CA ILE A 12 -37.04 -7.69 25.36
C ILE A 12 -37.94 -8.50 26.30
N ASN A 13 -38.78 -7.81 27.07
CA ASN A 13 -39.78 -8.43 27.92
C ASN A 13 -40.89 -9.04 27.02
N PRO A 14 -41.14 -10.36 27.09
CA PRO A 14 -42.17 -11.00 26.29
C PRO A 14 -43.60 -10.61 26.70
N LYS A 15 -43.79 -10.02 27.90
CA LYS A 15 -45.08 -9.51 28.38
C LYS A 15 -45.15 -7.99 28.21
N GLY A 16 -45.52 -7.52 27.02
CA GLY A 16 -45.88 -6.11 26.81
C GLY A 16 -47.34 -5.82 27.15
N LYS A 17 -47.72 -4.54 27.08
CA LYS A 17 -49.10 -4.07 27.29
C LYS A 17 -49.95 -4.43 26.08
N VAL A 18 -51.19 -4.84 26.33
CA VAL A 18 -52.18 -5.10 25.28
C VAL A 18 -53.23 -4.01 25.34
N HIS A 19 -53.36 -3.26 24.26
CA HIS A 19 -54.35 -2.21 24.07
C HIS A 19 -55.47 -2.76 23.19
N ASN A 20 -56.55 -3.18 23.84
CA ASN A 20 -57.76 -3.64 23.17
C ASN A 20 -58.49 -2.45 22.54
N MET A 21 -59.21 -2.72 21.46
CA MET A 21 -60.02 -1.71 20.78
C MET A 21 -61.36 -1.50 21.52
N ALA A 22 -61.99 -0.32 21.33
CA ALA A 22 -63.37 -0.07 21.71
C ALA A 22 -64.35 -1.00 20.96
N GLU A 23 -65.45 -1.39 21.60
CA GLU A 23 -66.42 -2.35 21.07
C GLU A 23 -67.05 -1.88 19.74
N GLY A 24 -67.13 -2.79 18.74
CA GLY A 24 -67.95 -2.59 17.52
C GLY A 24 -67.25 -2.59 16.15
N ALA A 25 -65.94 -2.84 16.05
CA ALA A 25 -65.24 -2.89 14.75
C ALA A 25 -65.32 -4.25 14.06
N GLN A 26 -65.48 -4.21 12.73
CA GLN A 26 -65.57 -5.41 11.89
C GLN A 26 -64.20 -5.85 11.34
N ARG A 27 -63.31 -4.90 11.01
CA ARG A 27 -61.97 -5.19 10.47
C ARG A 27 -60.86 -4.73 11.41
N VAL A 28 -60.33 -5.66 12.20
CA VAL A 28 -59.31 -5.37 13.22
C VAL A 28 -57.91 -5.70 12.72
N GLY A 29 -57.00 -4.74 12.82
CA GLY A 29 -55.56 -4.91 12.59
C GLY A 29 -54.80 -5.04 13.91
N CYS A 30 -53.87 -5.98 13.98
CA CYS A 30 -53.00 -6.20 15.14
C CYS A 30 -51.60 -5.64 14.87
N PHE A 31 -51.16 -4.68 15.68
CA PHE A 31 -49.85 -4.05 15.58
C PHE A 31 -49.01 -4.38 16.81
N LYS A 32 -47.84 -5.00 16.59
CA LYS A 32 -46.88 -5.34 17.64
C LYS A 32 -45.70 -4.37 17.56
N ILE A 33 -45.64 -3.43 18.48
CA ILE A 33 -44.73 -2.29 18.41
C ILE A 33 -43.68 -2.40 19.50
N TYR A 34 -42.41 -2.26 19.12
CA TYR A 34 -41.31 -2.12 20.07
C TYR A 34 -41.46 -0.83 20.89
N ARG A 35 -41.35 -0.96 22.21
CA ARG A 35 -41.48 0.14 23.18
C ARG A 35 -40.31 0.14 24.14
N TRP A 36 -39.76 1.33 24.38
CA TRP A 36 -38.72 1.55 25.36
C TRP A 36 -38.61 3.05 25.69
N SER A 37 -38.44 3.39 26.96
CA SER A 37 -38.26 4.77 27.41
C SER A 37 -36.93 4.91 28.16
N PRO A 38 -36.17 5.98 27.93
CA PRO A 38 -35.00 6.29 28.77
C PRO A 38 -35.41 6.88 30.12
N ASP A 39 -36.68 7.29 30.28
CA ASP A 39 -37.21 7.92 31.48
C ASP A 39 -37.57 6.90 32.58
N ASP A 40 -37.59 5.60 32.25
CA ASP A 40 -37.86 4.50 33.18
C ASP A 40 -36.71 3.47 33.17
N ASP A 41 -36.60 2.69 34.25
CA ASP A 41 -35.63 1.60 34.37
C ASP A 41 -36.16 0.28 33.77
N GLU A 42 -37.20 0.31 32.93
CA GLU A 42 -37.77 -0.90 32.35
C GLU A 42 -36.95 -1.44 31.17
N CYS A 43 -37.00 -2.76 31.00
CA CYS A 43 -36.54 -3.40 29.78
C CYS A 43 -37.44 -3.01 28.59
N PRO A 44 -36.90 -2.96 27.35
CA PRO A 44 -37.70 -2.89 26.15
C PRO A 44 -38.78 -3.97 26.13
N ARG A 45 -39.92 -3.67 25.54
CA ARG A 45 -41.07 -4.59 25.46
C ARG A 45 -41.76 -4.48 24.11
N ILE A 46 -42.66 -5.40 23.82
CA ILE A 46 -43.49 -5.38 22.61
C ILE A 46 -44.94 -5.19 23.04
N ASP A 47 -45.45 -3.98 22.87
CA ASP A 47 -46.85 -3.67 23.16
C ASP A 47 -47.71 -4.03 21.94
N THR A 48 -48.91 -4.56 22.19
CA THR A 48 -49.85 -5.01 21.15
C THR A 48 -51.02 -4.04 21.08
N PHE A 49 -51.33 -3.53 19.89
CA PHE A 49 -52.41 -2.58 19.65
C PHE A 49 -53.40 -3.16 18.64
N TYR A 50 -54.67 -3.22 19.03
CA TYR A 50 -55.76 -3.60 18.13
C TYR A 50 -56.45 -2.33 17.61
N ILE A 51 -56.44 -2.14 16.28
CA ILE A 51 -56.93 -0.92 15.63
C ILE A 51 -57.98 -1.26 14.59
N ASP A 52 -59.04 -0.45 14.53
CA ASP A 52 -60.07 -0.51 13.49
C ASP A 52 -59.48 -0.02 12.17
N LEU A 53 -59.31 -0.94 11.22
CA LEU A 53 -58.74 -0.66 9.91
C LEU A 53 -59.72 0.07 8.99
N ASP A 54 -61.02 0.11 9.30
CA ASP A 54 -61.99 0.88 8.51
C ASP A 54 -61.97 2.37 8.87
N LYS A 55 -61.49 2.69 10.08
CA LYS A 55 -61.27 4.07 10.58
C LYS A 55 -59.81 4.49 10.60
N CYS A 56 -58.97 3.81 9.80
CA CYS A 56 -57.54 4.07 9.68
C CYS A 56 -57.18 4.27 8.21
N GLY A 57 -56.18 5.11 7.95
CA GLY A 57 -55.57 5.18 6.62
C GLY A 57 -54.88 3.87 6.23
N GLN A 58 -54.53 3.75 4.95
CA GLN A 58 -54.03 2.50 4.37
C GLN A 58 -52.55 2.22 4.71
N MET A 59 -51.80 3.23 5.16
CA MET A 59 -50.37 3.13 5.40
C MET A 59 -50.08 2.82 6.87
N VAL A 60 -48.96 2.13 7.13
CA VAL A 60 -48.51 1.84 8.50
C VAL A 60 -48.30 3.13 9.30
N LEU A 61 -47.87 4.23 8.66
CA LEU A 61 -47.76 5.54 9.31
C LEU A 61 -49.11 6.06 9.83
N ASP A 62 -50.19 5.84 9.09
CA ASP A 62 -51.53 6.29 9.52
C ASP A 62 -51.95 5.56 10.80
N ALA A 63 -51.67 4.25 10.87
CA ALA A 63 -51.91 3.45 12.07
C ALA A 63 -51.07 3.94 13.26
N LEU A 64 -49.79 4.25 13.06
CA LEU A 64 -48.92 4.80 14.12
C LEU A 64 -49.40 6.15 14.64
N ILE A 65 -49.85 7.04 13.75
CA ILE A 65 -50.42 8.35 14.13
C ILE A 65 -51.74 8.14 14.89
N LYS A 66 -52.59 7.24 14.43
CA LYS A 66 -53.86 6.91 15.09
C LYS A 66 -53.62 6.37 16.50
N ILE A 67 -52.71 5.40 16.65
CA ILE A 67 -52.32 4.85 17.96
C ILE A 67 -51.84 5.98 18.87
N LYS A 68 -50.95 6.85 18.38
CA LYS A 68 -50.43 7.95 19.18
C LYS A 68 -51.50 8.95 19.62
N ASN A 69 -52.44 9.29 18.72
CA ASN A 69 -53.42 10.34 19.00
C ASN A 69 -54.60 9.84 19.84
N GLU A 70 -55.02 8.59 19.65
CA GLU A 70 -56.27 8.07 20.21
C GLU A 70 -56.09 7.02 21.30
N VAL A 71 -54.95 6.30 21.33
CA VAL A 71 -54.76 5.13 22.22
C VAL A 71 -53.64 5.35 23.24
N ASP A 72 -52.44 5.71 22.80
CA ASP A 72 -51.27 5.92 23.66
C ASP A 72 -50.39 7.07 23.15
N SER A 73 -50.54 8.23 23.78
CA SER A 73 -49.79 9.45 23.45
C SER A 73 -48.29 9.36 23.73
N THR A 74 -47.85 8.37 24.52
CA THR A 74 -46.43 8.16 24.85
C THR A 74 -45.64 7.53 23.69
N LEU A 75 -46.31 6.89 22.72
CA LEU A 75 -45.67 6.29 21.55
C LEU A 75 -44.89 7.35 20.75
N THR A 76 -43.60 7.10 20.52
CA THR A 76 -42.70 8.06 19.88
C THR A 76 -42.05 7.50 18.61
N PHE A 77 -42.12 8.26 17.51
CA PHE A 77 -41.52 7.93 16.21
C PHE A 77 -41.27 9.20 15.39
N ARG A 78 -40.34 9.14 14.42
CA ARG A 78 -40.05 10.26 13.50
C ARG A 78 -40.93 10.18 12.25
N ARG A 79 -41.47 11.33 11.81
CA ARG A 79 -42.24 11.46 10.56
C ARG A 79 -42.28 12.92 10.08
N SER A 80 -42.47 13.13 8.77
CA SER A 80 -42.70 14.47 8.20
C SER A 80 -43.59 14.44 6.94
N CYS A 81 -43.04 14.13 5.76
CA CYS A 81 -43.67 14.39 4.44
C CYS A 81 -44.95 13.61 4.05
N ARG A 82 -45.13 12.37 4.55
CA ARG A 82 -46.19 11.42 4.13
C ARG A 82 -46.08 10.80 2.72
N GLU A 83 -45.25 11.30 1.80
CA GLU A 83 -45.11 10.71 0.45
C GLU A 83 -43.77 9.98 0.17
N GLY A 84 -42.96 9.74 1.20
CA GLY A 84 -41.74 8.92 1.07
C GLY A 84 -40.52 9.66 0.54
N ILE A 85 -40.45 10.98 0.73
CA ILE A 85 -39.33 11.81 0.26
C ILE A 85 -38.37 12.27 1.37
N CYS A 86 -38.85 12.54 2.60
CA CYS A 86 -38.00 13.06 3.68
C CYS A 86 -37.09 12.01 4.35
N GLY A 87 -37.38 10.72 4.17
CA GLY A 87 -36.65 9.61 4.79
C GLY A 87 -36.83 9.41 6.30
N SER A 88 -37.50 10.31 7.03
CA SER A 88 -37.51 10.31 8.50
C SER A 88 -38.24 9.13 9.15
N CYS A 89 -39.21 8.52 8.48
CA CYS A 89 -40.04 7.43 9.04
C CYS A 89 -39.52 6.03 8.69
N ALA A 90 -38.20 5.90 8.49
CA ALA A 90 -37.56 4.62 8.27
C ALA A 90 -37.56 3.78 9.55
N MET A 91 -38.04 2.54 9.44
CA MET A 91 -38.13 1.58 10.53
C MET A 91 -38.18 0.16 9.97
N ASN A 92 -38.05 -0.85 10.84
CA ASN A 92 -38.21 -2.24 10.44
C ASN A 92 -39.68 -2.65 10.59
N ILE A 93 -40.32 -2.97 9.47
CA ILE A 93 -41.72 -3.39 9.40
C ILE A 93 -41.76 -4.81 8.85
N ASP A 94 -42.25 -5.73 9.66
CA ASP A 94 -42.33 -7.17 9.37
C ASP A 94 -41.00 -7.78 8.87
N GLY A 95 -39.90 -7.39 9.50
CA GLY A 95 -38.56 -7.90 9.21
C GLY A 95 -37.80 -7.17 8.10
N SER A 96 -38.45 -6.25 7.36
CA SER A 96 -37.80 -5.45 6.31
C SER A 96 -37.68 -3.98 6.69
N ASN A 97 -36.57 -3.33 6.35
CA ASN A 97 -36.43 -1.88 6.55
C ASN A 97 -37.14 -1.14 5.43
N THR A 98 -38.12 -0.30 5.78
CA THR A 98 -38.88 0.49 4.81
C THR A 98 -39.38 1.79 5.44
N LEU A 99 -40.08 2.62 4.67
CA LEU A 99 -40.72 3.83 5.14
C LEU A 99 -42.16 3.52 5.56
N ALA A 100 -42.53 3.89 6.79
CA ALA A 100 -43.88 3.66 7.28
C ALA A 100 -44.96 4.38 6.44
N CYS A 101 -44.63 5.51 5.81
CA CYS A 101 -45.58 6.29 5.01
C CYS A 101 -45.90 5.69 3.64
N THR A 102 -45.06 4.78 3.13
CA THR A 102 -45.26 4.14 1.82
C THR A 102 -45.53 2.65 1.94
N LYS A 103 -45.51 2.10 3.17
CA LYS A 103 -45.83 0.71 3.41
C LYS A 103 -47.32 0.54 3.66
N TYR A 104 -48.00 -0.13 2.74
CA TYR A 104 -49.40 -0.49 2.90
C TYR A 104 -49.57 -1.55 3.99
N ILE A 105 -50.60 -1.38 4.82
CA ILE A 105 -50.99 -2.36 5.83
C ILE A 105 -51.43 -3.67 5.15
N SER A 106 -52.09 -3.59 3.99
CA SER A 106 -52.57 -4.74 3.21
C SER A 106 -51.47 -5.64 2.67
N ASP A 107 -50.24 -5.14 2.55
CA ASP A 107 -49.10 -5.95 2.08
C ASP A 107 -48.62 -6.97 3.13
N ILE A 108 -49.02 -6.79 4.39
CA ILE A 108 -48.52 -7.56 5.53
C ILE A 108 -49.56 -8.62 5.88
N LYS A 109 -49.11 -9.88 5.97
CA LYS A 109 -49.99 -11.00 6.32
C LYS A 109 -49.99 -11.22 7.82
N GLY A 110 -51.12 -10.96 8.47
CA GLY A 110 -51.30 -11.16 9.91
C GLY A 110 -50.83 -9.96 10.74
N ASP A 111 -50.16 -10.22 11.86
CA ASP A 111 -49.74 -9.18 12.80
C ASP A 111 -48.62 -8.29 12.24
N VAL A 112 -48.82 -6.98 12.27
CA VAL A 112 -47.84 -5.99 11.81
C VAL A 112 -46.80 -5.75 12.91
N LYS A 113 -45.60 -6.31 12.74
CA LYS A 113 -44.49 -6.13 13.69
C LYS A 113 -43.66 -4.91 13.32
N ILE A 114 -43.46 -3.99 14.26
CA ILE A 114 -42.76 -2.73 14.05
C ILE A 114 -41.63 -2.59 15.07
N TYR A 115 -40.41 -2.44 14.56
CA TYR A 115 -39.19 -2.25 15.35
C TYR A 115 -38.43 -1.01 14.86
N PRO A 116 -37.59 -0.39 15.71
CA PRO A 116 -36.64 0.63 15.25
C PRO A 116 -35.69 0.05 14.19
N LEU A 117 -34.96 0.93 13.51
CA LEU A 117 -33.93 0.49 12.56
C LEU A 117 -32.92 -0.45 13.27
N PRO A 118 -32.55 -1.60 12.67
CA PRO A 118 -31.71 -2.59 13.32
C PRO A 118 -30.31 -2.07 13.66
N HIS A 119 -29.76 -2.56 14.77
CA HIS A 119 -28.38 -2.32 15.22
C HIS A 119 -28.03 -0.82 15.37
N MET A 120 -29.01 -0.01 15.75
CA MET A 120 -28.81 1.36 16.18
C MET A 120 -29.13 1.46 17.68
N ASN A 121 -28.45 2.36 18.39
CA ASN A 121 -28.87 2.72 19.74
C ASN A 121 -30.25 3.35 19.67
N VAL A 122 -31.18 2.93 20.51
CA VAL A 122 -32.53 3.47 20.55
C VAL A 122 -32.56 4.61 21.56
N ILE A 123 -33.08 5.78 21.15
CA ILE A 123 -33.29 6.94 22.04
C ILE A 123 -34.62 6.78 22.79
N LYS A 124 -35.69 6.41 22.08
CA LYS A 124 -37.02 6.13 22.65
C LYS A 124 -37.88 5.42 21.61
N ASP A 125 -38.59 4.36 21.99
CA ASP A 125 -39.50 3.59 21.14
C ASP A 125 -38.91 3.28 19.74
N LEU A 126 -39.45 3.89 18.68
CA LEU A 126 -39.04 3.67 17.29
C LEU A 126 -38.00 4.70 16.79
N VAL A 127 -37.39 5.47 17.69
CA VAL A 127 -36.45 6.54 17.38
C VAL A 127 -35.01 6.08 17.62
N PRO A 128 -34.28 5.67 16.57
CA PRO A 128 -32.86 5.36 16.69
C PRO A 128 -31.99 6.63 16.77
N ASP A 129 -30.79 6.50 17.31
CA ASP A 129 -29.72 7.47 17.17
C ASP A 129 -29.06 7.33 15.78
N LEU A 130 -29.04 8.42 15.02
CA LEU A 130 -28.47 8.50 13.68
C LEU A 130 -27.18 9.34 13.64
N SER A 131 -26.62 9.71 14.81
CA SER A 131 -25.44 10.58 14.89
C SER A 131 -24.24 10.02 14.13
N ASN A 132 -23.92 8.74 14.32
CA ASN A 132 -22.85 8.08 13.58
C ASN A 132 -23.11 8.03 12.06
N PHE A 133 -24.37 7.79 11.66
CA PHE A 133 -24.76 7.75 10.25
C PHE A 133 -24.52 9.10 9.55
N TYR A 134 -24.88 10.20 10.22
CA TYR A 134 -24.63 11.55 9.69
C TYR A 134 -23.15 11.94 9.74
N ALA A 135 -22.42 11.57 10.81
CA ALA A 135 -20.98 11.80 10.89
C ALA A 135 -20.21 11.10 9.76
N GLN A 136 -20.61 9.87 9.40
CA GLN A 136 -20.04 9.18 8.24
C GLN A 136 -20.38 9.88 6.92
N TYR A 137 -21.60 10.38 6.77
CA TYR A 137 -21.97 11.17 5.59
C TYR A 137 -21.20 12.49 5.50
N GLU A 138 -20.92 13.15 6.62
CA GLU A 138 -20.08 14.35 6.64
C GLU A 138 -18.61 14.03 6.28
N SER A 139 -18.09 12.90 6.77
CA SER A 139 -16.70 12.47 6.56
C SER A 139 -16.32 12.29 5.09
N ILE A 140 -17.30 12.06 4.20
CA ILE A 140 -17.06 11.88 2.76
C ILE A 140 -17.00 13.21 1.98
N SER A 141 -17.12 14.34 2.69
CA SER A 141 -17.16 15.69 2.12
C SER A 141 -18.18 15.82 0.97
N PRO A 142 -19.50 15.71 1.23
CA PRO A 142 -20.52 15.55 0.20
C PRO A 142 -20.92 16.88 -0.45
N TRP A 143 -19.94 17.63 -0.96
CA TRP A 143 -20.09 18.86 -1.73
C TRP A 143 -19.15 18.86 -2.93
N LEU A 144 -19.43 19.70 -3.93
CA LEU A 144 -18.60 19.80 -5.14
C LEU A 144 -17.22 20.39 -4.81
N LYS A 145 -16.15 19.71 -5.21
CA LYS A 145 -14.78 20.20 -5.09
C LYS A 145 -14.21 20.46 -6.48
N ALA A 146 -13.93 21.72 -6.80
CA ALA A 146 -13.31 22.14 -8.06
C ALA A 146 -12.23 23.19 -7.78
N LYS A 147 -11.11 23.15 -8.51
CA LYS A 147 -9.95 24.02 -8.27
C LYS A 147 -10.23 25.47 -8.69
N ASP A 148 -10.93 25.63 -9.81
CA ASP A 148 -11.25 26.96 -10.30
C ASP A 148 -12.48 27.52 -9.58
N PRO A 149 -12.39 28.70 -8.92
CA PRO A 149 -13.59 29.42 -8.53
C PRO A 149 -14.39 29.74 -9.80
N VAL A 150 -15.71 29.67 -9.75
CA VAL A 150 -16.56 30.03 -10.90
C VAL A 150 -16.24 31.49 -11.24
N SER A 151 -15.51 31.71 -12.32
CA SER A 151 -15.12 33.04 -12.79
C SER A 151 -16.33 33.69 -13.45
N GLY A 152 -17.23 34.27 -12.64
CA GLY A 152 -18.37 35.07 -13.12
C GLY A 152 -19.76 34.55 -12.73
N THR A 153 -20.77 34.91 -13.55
CA THR A 153 -22.21 34.63 -13.35
C THR A 153 -22.74 33.42 -14.14
N SER A 154 -21.86 32.66 -14.82
CA SER A 154 -22.25 31.53 -15.68
C SER A 154 -22.20 30.18 -14.95
N GLU A 155 -23.07 29.26 -15.37
CA GLU A 155 -23.13 27.88 -14.84
C GLU A 155 -21.93 27.02 -15.28
N ARG A 156 -21.61 25.96 -14.52
CA ARG A 156 -20.65 24.93 -14.94
C ARG A 156 -21.30 24.02 -15.98
N LEU A 157 -20.73 23.98 -17.19
CA LEU A 157 -21.23 23.13 -18.27
C LEU A 157 -21.11 21.64 -17.91
N GLN A 158 -22.14 20.87 -18.24
CA GLN A 158 -22.18 19.42 -18.09
C GLN A 158 -23.01 18.84 -19.25
N SER A 159 -22.50 17.79 -19.90
CA SER A 159 -23.22 17.10 -20.97
C SER A 159 -24.44 16.35 -20.43
N VAL A 160 -25.43 16.08 -21.29
CA VAL A 160 -26.62 15.28 -20.92
C VAL A 160 -26.20 13.87 -20.53
N GLU A 161 -25.22 13.30 -21.24
CA GLU A 161 -24.66 11.99 -20.99
C GLU A 161 -24.00 11.92 -19.62
N ASP A 162 -23.19 12.93 -19.24
CA ASP A 162 -22.56 12.96 -17.92
C ASP A 162 -23.57 13.17 -16.80
N ARG A 163 -24.58 14.02 -17.00
CA ARG A 163 -25.65 14.21 -16.02
C ARG A 163 -26.44 12.92 -15.79
N SER A 164 -26.67 12.13 -16.84
CA SER A 164 -27.41 10.85 -16.74
C SER A 164 -26.69 9.82 -15.85
N LYS A 165 -25.36 9.91 -15.72
CA LYS A 165 -24.58 9.02 -14.83
C LYS A 165 -24.93 9.18 -13.35
N LEU A 166 -25.54 10.29 -12.96
CA LEU A 166 -25.96 10.58 -11.59
C LEU A 166 -27.35 10.02 -11.25
N ASP A 167 -28.16 9.67 -12.26
CA ASP A 167 -29.52 9.15 -12.06
C ASP A 167 -29.50 7.83 -11.28
N GLY A 168 -30.43 7.69 -10.32
CA GLY A 168 -30.46 6.55 -9.41
C GLY A 168 -29.41 6.58 -8.30
N ILE A 169 -28.72 7.71 -8.12
CA ILE A 169 -27.73 7.92 -7.05
C ILE A 169 -28.06 9.17 -6.22
N TYR A 170 -28.37 10.30 -6.86
CA TYR A 170 -28.72 11.54 -6.14
C TYR A 170 -30.11 11.47 -5.47
N ASP A 171 -30.97 10.55 -5.90
CA ASP A 171 -32.32 10.32 -5.34
C ASP A 171 -32.29 9.75 -3.90
N CYS A 172 -31.10 9.51 -3.35
CA CYS A 172 -30.93 9.03 -1.99
C CYS A 172 -31.40 10.06 -0.97
N ILE A 173 -32.42 9.69 -0.21
CA ILE A 173 -33.07 10.55 0.80
C ILE A 173 -32.47 10.39 2.21
N LEU A 174 -31.29 9.79 2.34
CA LEU A 174 -30.58 9.59 3.62
C LEU A 174 -31.43 8.94 4.74
N CYS A 175 -32.30 7.99 4.39
CA CYS A 175 -33.19 7.31 5.34
C CYS A 175 -32.53 6.21 6.19
N ALA A 176 -31.25 5.91 5.96
CA ALA A 176 -30.48 4.85 6.64
C ALA A 176 -30.99 3.39 6.52
N SER A 177 -32.09 3.12 5.81
CA SER A 177 -32.65 1.76 5.64
C SER A 177 -31.62 0.75 5.10
N CYS A 178 -30.82 1.17 4.10
CA CYS A 178 -29.81 0.32 3.48
C CYS A 178 -28.61 0.03 4.39
N SER A 179 -28.16 1.00 5.18
CA SER A 179 -27.05 0.80 6.11
C SER A 179 -27.45 -0.10 7.27
N THR A 180 -28.64 0.13 7.81
CA THR A 180 -29.19 -0.65 8.93
C THR A 180 -29.77 -2.01 8.51
N SER A 181 -29.79 -2.34 7.22
CA SER A 181 -30.07 -3.71 6.74
C SER A 181 -28.80 -4.52 6.47
N CYS A 182 -27.62 -3.87 6.50
CA CYS A 182 -26.35 -4.49 6.15
C CYS A 182 -25.71 -5.16 7.38
N PRO A 183 -25.55 -6.49 7.40
CA PRO A 183 -24.91 -7.17 8.52
C PRO A 183 -23.47 -6.71 8.77
N SER A 184 -22.71 -6.37 7.73
CA SER A 184 -21.35 -5.85 7.90
C SER A 184 -21.32 -4.52 8.66
N TYR A 185 -22.34 -3.69 8.42
CA TYR A 185 -22.52 -2.42 9.14
C TYR A 185 -22.95 -2.64 10.59
N TRP A 186 -23.73 -3.69 10.88
CA TRP A 186 -24.03 -4.06 12.27
C TRP A 186 -22.73 -4.33 13.04
N TRP A 187 -21.86 -5.18 12.51
CA TRP A 187 -20.64 -5.55 13.23
C TRP A 187 -19.54 -4.48 13.27
N ASN A 188 -19.48 -3.59 12.27
CA ASN A 188 -18.36 -2.65 12.10
C ASN A 188 -18.82 -1.22 11.77
N SER A 189 -19.95 -0.75 12.34
CA SER A 189 -20.49 0.59 12.05
C SER A 189 -19.56 1.74 12.44
N ASP A 190 -18.57 1.51 13.29
CA ASP A 190 -17.54 2.47 13.69
C ASP A 190 -16.49 2.69 12.58
N LYS A 191 -16.22 1.68 11.76
CA LYS A 191 -15.14 1.72 10.74
C LYS A 191 -15.66 1.62 9.30
N TYR A 192 -16.68 0.82 9.05
CA TYR A 192 -17.30 0.67 7.73
C TYR A 192 -18.31 1.79 7.49
N LEU A 193 -18.10 2.57 6.42
CA LEU A 193 -18.94 3.73 6.08
C LEU A 193 -20.39 3.37 5.76
N GLY A 194 -20.64 2.12 5.36
CA GLY A 194 -21.97 1.67 5.00
C GLY A 194 -22.43 2.07 3.60
N PRO A 195 -23.49 1.42 3.10
CA PRO A 195 -23.97 1.58 1.73
C PRO A 195 -24.51 2.97 1.40
N ALA A 196 -25.12 3.70 2.35
CA ALA A 196 -25.64 5.04 2.07
C ALA A 196 -24.50 6.04 1.80
N ALA A 197 -23.50 6.07 2.68
CA ALA A 197 -22.33 6.94 2.50
C ALA A 197 -21.55 6.57 1.24
N LEU A 198 -21.32 5.28 0.98
CA LEU A 198 -20.63 4.83 -0.23
C LEU A 198 -21.41 5.13 -1.52
N LEU A 199 -22.75 5.04 -1.52
CA LEU A 199 -23.57 5.51 -2.64
C LEU A 199 -23.34 7.01 -2.90
N GLN A 200 -23.30 7.81 -1.84
CA GLN A 200 -23.04 9.24 -1.93
C GLN A 200 -21.60 9.57 -2.35
N VAL A 201 -20.61 8.77 -1.97
CA VAL A 201 -19.24 8.92 -2.51
C VAL A 201 -19.25 8.70 -4.02
N TYR A 202 -19.92 7.64 -4.49
CA TYR A 202 -20.00 7.37 -5.92
C TYR A 202 -20.73 8.49 -6.69
N ARG A 203 -21.73 9.13 -6.08
CA ARG A 203 -22.39 10.33 -6.65
C ARG A 203 -21.42 11.45 -6.97
N TRP A 204 -20.40 11.66 -6.15
CA TRP A 204 -19.37 12.68 -6.39
C TRP A 204 -18.28 12.18 -7.35
N LEU A 205 -17.87 10.92 -7.24
CA LEU A 205 -16.91 10.31 -8.18
C LEU A 205 -17.45 10.25 -9.63
N ALA A 206 -18.76 10.15 -9.81
CA ALA A 206 -19.40 10.11 -11.12
C ALA A 206 -19.75 11.50 -11.69
N ASP A 207 -19.66 12.56 -10.90
CA ASP A 207 -20.02 13.92 -11.33
C ASP A 207 -18.84 14.53 -12.10
N SER A 208 -19.02 14.77 -13.41
CA SER A 208 -17.97 15.31 -14.27
C SER A 208 -17.45 16.70 -13.87
N ARG A 209 -18.17 17.38 -12.98
CA ARG A 209 -17.79 18.71 -12.47
C ARG A 209 -16.90 18.64 -11.22
N ASP A 210 -16.79 17.48 -10.58
CA ASP A 210 -15.97 17.29 -9.38
C ASP A 210 -14.55 16.89 -9.78
N GLU A 211 -13.56 17.67 -9.34
CA GLU A 211 -12.14 17.47 -9.69
C GLU A 211 -11.35 16.79 -8.56
N ALA A 212 -12.01 16.36 -7.48
CA ALA A 212 -11.39 15.74 -6.32
C ALA A 212 -11.50 14.21 -6.32
N THR A 213 -11.48 13.59 -7.51
CA THR A 213 -11.61 12.13 -7.66
C THR A 213 -10.54 11.39 -6.86
N ASP A 214 -9.26 11.77 -7.02
CA ASP A 214 -8.14 11.10 -6.35
C ASP A 214 -8.22 11.25 -4.82
N GLU A 215 -8.49 12.47 -4.32
CA GLU A 215 -8.67 12.74 -2.89
C GLU A 215 -9.78 11.88 -2.27
N ARG A 216 -10.91 11.73 -2.97
CA ARG A 216 -12.04 10.90 -2.51
C ARG A 216 -11.71 9.41 -2.53
N LEU A 217 -10.95 8.94 -3.52
CA LEU A 217 -10.52 7.54 -3.59
C LEU A 217 -9.49 7.22 -2.51
N GLU A 218 -8.55 8.13 -2.24
CA GLU A 218 -7.58 7.99 -1.14
C GLU A 218 -8.27 7.93 0.22
N LEU A 219 -9.30 8.74 0.45
CA LEU A 219 -10.09 8.68 1.69
C LEU A 219 -10.75 7.31 1.91
N LEU A 220 -11.04 6.57 0.84
CA LEU A 220 -11.61 5.23 0.84
C LEU A 220 -10.57 4.11 0.83
N ASP A 221 -9.29 4.40 0.60
CA ASP A 221 -8.17 3.45 0.53
C ASP A 221 -7.75 2.98 1.93
N ASP A 222 -8.72 2.41 2.64
CA ASP A 222 -8.59 1.91 4.00
C ASP A 222 -9.12 0.47 4.08
N ALA A 223 -8.57 -0.31 5.00
CA ALA A 223 -8.93 -1.71 5.21
C ALA A 223 -10.38 -1.93 5.64
N PHE A 224 -11.15 -0.91 6.03
CA PHE A 224 -12.53 -1.06 6.48
C PHE A 224 -13.54 -0.28 5.64
N LYS A 225 -13.29 1.01 5.38
CA LYS A 225 -14.28 1.97 4.85
C LYS A 225 -15.05 1.47 3.63
N LEU A 226 -14.35 0.93 2.63
CA LEU A 226 -14.95 0.41 1.39
C LEU A 226 -15.01 -1.12 1.36
N TYR A 227 -13.93 -1.77 1.79
CA TYR A 227 -13.73 -3.19 1.47
C TYR A 227 -14.53 -4.16 2.35
N ARG A 228 -15.12 -3.70 3.48
CA ARG A 228 -16.04 -4.50 4.32
C ARG A 228 -17.41 -4.77 3.66
N CYS A 229 -17.64 -4.28 2.46
CA CYS A 229 -18.77 -4.72 1.65
C CYS A 229 -18.55 -6.13 1.09
N HIS A 230 -19.14 -7.13 1.75
CA HIS A 230 -19.14 -8.55 1.35
C HIS A 230 -20.28 -8.92 0.38
N THR A 231 -20.78 -7.96 -0.41
CA THR A 231 -21.77 -8.22 -1.46
C THR A 231 -23.04 -8.96 -0.99
N ILE A 232 -23.53 -8.62 0.22
CA ILE A 232 -24.71 -9.26 0.85
C ILE A 232 -26.03 -8.87 0.15
N MET A 233 -26.05 -7.73 -0.57
CA MET A 233 -27.18 -7.22 -1.35
C MET A 233 -28.44 -6.78 -0.60
N ASN A 234 -28.48 -6.89 0.74
CA ASN A 234 -29.59 -6.35 1.55
C ASN A 234 -29.83 -4.84 1.33
N CYS A 235 -28.77 -4.08 1.05
CA CYS A 235 -28.84 -2.64 0.84
C CYS A 235 -29.68 -2.24 -0.38
N THR A 236 -29.50 -2.94 -1.51
CA THR A 236 -30.29 -2.73 -2.74
C THR A 236 -31.71 -3.25 -2.55
N LYS A 237 -31.87 -4.45 -1.98
CA LYS A 237 -33.20 -5.07 -1.76
C LYS A 237 -34.13 -4.22 -0.88
N THR A 238 -33.57 -3.52 0.11
CA THR A 238 -34.38 -2.78 1.09
C THR A 238 -34.60 -1.31 0.73
N CYS A 239 -33.96 -0.79 -0.32
CA CYS A 239 -33.98 0.64 -0.62
C CYS A 239 -35.42 1.06 -1.01
N PRO A 240 -36.09 1.95 -0.26
CA PRO A 240 -37.47 2.35 -0.56
C PRO A 240 -37.59 3.26 -1.79
N LYS A 241 -36.45 3.65 -2.38
CA LYS A 241 -36.34 4.45 -3.60
C LYS A 241 -35.78 3.63 -4.76
N ASP A 242 -35.69 2.30 -4.60
CA ASP A 242 -35.19 1.36 -5.61
C ASP A 242 -33.78 1.68 -6.16
N LEU A 243 -32.96 2.33 -5.34
CA LEU A 243 -31.57 2.64 -5.70
C LEU A 243 -30.70 1.39 -5.58
N ASN A 244 -29.55 1.42 -6.25
CA ASN A 244 -28.60 0.31 -6.23
C ASN A 244 -27.25 0.66 -5.53
N PRO A 245 -27.23 0.79 -4.18
CA PRO A 245 -26.00 0.99 -3.42
C PRO A 245 -24.94 -0.08 -3.70
N ALA A 246 -25.33 -1.35 -3.85
CA ALA A 246 -24.37 -2.41 -4.14
C ALA A 246 -23.65 -2.20 -5.49
N GLY A 247 -24.39 -1.77 -6.51
CA GLY A 247 -23.83 -1.42 -7.81
C GLY A 247 -22.86 -0.24 -7.74
N ALA A 248 -23.21 0.80 -6.99
CA ALA A 248 -22.33 1.95 -6.76
C ALA A 248 -21.03 1.55 -6.02
N ILE A 249 -21.13 0.75 -4.95
CA ILE A 249 -19.95 0.24 -4.23
C ILE A 249 -19.06 -0.59 -5.16
N SER A 250 -19.65 -1.42 -6.02
CA SER A 250 -18.90 -2.19 -7.02
C SER A 250 -18.11 -1.29 -7.98
N LYS A 251 -18.74 -0.20 -8.45
CA LYS A 251 -18.10 0.80 -9.32
C LYS A 251 -16.97 1.55 -8.60
N ILE A 252 -17.14 1.92 -7.34
CA ILE A 252 -16.04 2.47 -6.53
C ILE A 252 -14.88 1.48 -6.45
N LYS A 253 -15.14 0.20 -6.14
CA LYS A 253 -14.10 -0.84 -6.13
C LYS A 253 -13.40 -1.00 -7.49
N GLN A 254 -14.08 -0.70 -8.60
CA GLN A 254 -13.47 -0.65 -9.94
C GLN A 254 -12.65 0.61 -10.19
N LEU A 255 -12.90 1.72 -9.50
CA LEU A 255 -12.05 2.91 -9.59
C LEU A 255 -10.76 2.75 -8.76
N MET A 256 -10.78 1.90 -7.72
CA MET A 256 -9.63 1.55 -6.87
C MET A 256 -8.59 0.63 -7.54
N LEU A 257 -8.51 0.61 -8.87
CA LEU A 257 -7.56 -0.22 -9.61
C LEU A 257 -6.14 0.31 -9.47
N LYS A 258 -5.24 -0.46 -8.82
CA LYS A 258 -3.81 -0.16 -8.85
C LYS A 258 -3.24 -0.65 -10.17
N ARG A 259 -2.92 0.29 -11.09
CA ARG A 259 -2.34 -0.03 -12.40
C ARG A 259 -0.93 -0.57 -12.24
N VAL A 260 -0.60 -1.58 -13.04
CA VAL A 260 0.72 -2.23 -13.08
C VAL A 260 1.15 -2.36 -14.54
N LEU A 261 2.42 -2.09 -14.82
CA LEU A 261 2.93 -2.01 -16.19
C LEU A 261 2.17 -0.94 -17.02
N ASP A 262 1.92 -1.19 -18.31
CA ASP A 262 1.24 -0.26 -19.21
C ASP A 262 -0.30 -0.37 -19.13
N LYS A 263 -0.84 -1.59 -19.02
CA LYS A 263 -2.30 -1.87 -19.07
C LYS A 263 -2.78 -2.88 -18.02
N GLY A 264 -1.87 -3.43 -17.22
CA GLY A 264 -2.18 -4.37 -16.17
C GLY A 264 -2.76 -3.71 -14.93
N PHE A 265 -3.31 -4.51 -14.03
CA PHE A 265 -3.76 -4.02 -12.73
C PHE A 265 -3.81 -5.13 -11.68
N VAL A 266 -3.82 -4.70 -10.42
CA VAL A 266 -4.20 -5.51 -9.26
C VAL A 266 -5.38 -4.84 -8.58
N ARG A 267 -6.42 -5.62 -8.28
CA ARG A 267 -7.60 -5.16 -7.55
C ARG A 267 -7.95 -6.12 -6.42
N VAL A 268 -8.18 -5.61 -5.23
CA VAL A 268 -8.79 -6.39 -4.14
C VAL A 268 -10.28 -6.59 -4.44
N VAL A 269 -10.69 -7.84 -4.55
CA VAL A 269 -12.10 -8.22 -4.76
C VAL A 269 -12.75 -8.42 -3.41
N ASP A 270 -12.10 -9.20 -2.56
CA ASP A 270 -12.57 -9.59 -1.23
C ASP A 270 -11.38 -10.03 -0.36
N TYR A 271 -11.54 -9.99 0.94
CA TYR A 271 -10.54 -10.45 1.90
C TYR A 271 -11.23 -10.84 3.22
N MET A 272 -10.60 -11.74 3.95
CA MET A 272 -11.07 -12.29 5.21
C MET A 272 -9.95 -12.21 6.24
N GLY A 273 -10.28 -11.68 7.41
CA GLY A 273 -9.35 -11.51 8.53
C GLY A 273 -8.57 -10.20 8.50
N SER A 274 -7.78 -9.99 9.55
CA SER A 274 -6.94 -8.82 9.82
C SER A 274 -5.81 -9.25 10.79
N ASP A 275 -4.94 -8.32 11.21
CA ASP A 275 -3.92 -8.60 12.24
C ASP A 275 -4.54 -9.23 13.50
N GLU A 276 -5.70 -8.74 13.94
CA GLU A 276 -6.41 -9.29 15.10
C GLU A 276 -6.87 -10.72 14.88
N SER A 277 -7.19 -11.10 13.64
CA SER A 277 -7.60 -12.48 13.31
C SER A 277 -6.43 -13.46 13.46
N VAL A 278 -5.22 -13.04 13.09
CA VAL A 278 -3.98 -13.82 13.30
C VAL A 278 -3.73 -14.01 14.79
N VAL A 279 -3.82 -12.92 15.56
CA VAL A 279 -3.62 -12.96 17.01
C VAL A 279 -4.68 -13.81 17.70
N GLN A 280 -5.95 -13.67 17.31
CA GLN A 280 -7.04 -14.45 17.86
C GLN A 280 -6.84 -15.93 17.57
N ALA A 281 -6.49 -16.29 16.34
CA ALA A 281 -6.20 -17.67 15.95
C ALA A 281 -5.06 -18.27 16.77
N ALA A 282 -3.98 -17.52 16.97
CA ALA A 282 -2.87 -17.95 17.82
C ALA A 282 -3.28 -18.11 19.30
N ARG A 283 -4.16 -17.24 19.79
CA ARG A 283 -4.68 -17.27 21.17
C ARG A 283 -5.76 -18.33 21.39
N VAL A 284 -6.37 -18.95 20.39
CA VAL A 284 -7.25 -20.09 20.63
C VAL A 284 -6.50 -21.25 21.32
N SER A 285 -5.17 -21.32 21.11
CA SER A 285 -4.28 -22.25 21.82
C SER A 285 -3.97 -21.84 23.28
N TYR A 286 -4.19 -20.58 23.65
CA TYR A 286 -3.94 -20.03 24.98
C TYR A 286 -5.28 -19.58 25.59
N GLY A 287 -5.84 -20.37 26.51
CA GLY A 287 -7.15 -20.11 27.13
C GLY A 287 -7.37 -18.69 27.66
N ARG A 288 -8.64 -18.33 27.94
CA ARG A 288 -9.12 -16.98 28.31
C ARG A 288 -8.15 -16.18 29.19
N GLY A 289 -7.61 -15.08 28.65
CA GLY A 289 -7.10 -13.97 29.44
C GLY A 289 -5.75 -13.43 28.97
N THR A 290 -5.71 -12.62 27.92
CA THR A 290 -4.64 -11.63 27.72
C THR A 290 -5.20 -10.45 26.92
N LYS A 291 -5.17 -9.26 27.52
CA LYS A 291 -5.47 -7.96 26.89
C LYS A 291 -4.18 -7.14 26.89
N HIS A 292 -3.81 -6.55 25.75
CA HIS A 292 -3.23 -5.21 25.53
C HIS A 292 -2.63 -5.14 24.10
N THR A 293 -2.87 -4.04 23.37
CA THR A 293 -2.45 -3.84 21.96
C THR A 293 -0.93 -3.82 21.75
N SER A 294 -0.14 -3.45 22.76
CA SER A 294 1.34 -3.51 22.67
C SER A 294 1.90 -4.94 22.69
N GLN A 295 1.09 -5.94 23.07
CA GLN A 295 1.47 -7.36 23.06
C GLN A 295 1.17 -8.03 21.71
N ASP A 296 0.27 -7.48 20.90
CA ASP A 296 -0.21 -8.12 19.67
C ASP A 296 0.87 -8.13 18.57
N ALA A 297 1.54 -6.98 18.34
CA ALA A 297 2.66 -6.90 17.41
C ALA A 297 3.86 -7.78 17.84
N ALA A 298 4.13 -7.84 19.14
CA ALA A 298 5.18 -8.70 19.69
C ALA A 298 4.86 -10.19 19.49
N LEU A 299 3.60 -10.59 19.68
CA LEU A 299 3.14 -11.95 19.41
C LEU A 299 3.26 -12.28 17.92
N ILE A 300 2.80 -11.40 17.02
CA ILE A 300 2.95 -11.60 15.57
C ILE A 300 4.43 -11.75 15.19
N GLY A 301 5.31 -10.90 15.73
CA GLY A 301 6.75 -11.00 15.51
C GLY A 301 7.35 -12.30 16.06
N TYR A 302 6.88 -12.80 17.20
CA TYR A 302 7.25 -14.12 17.72
C TYR A 302 6.80 -15.25 16.77
N LEU A 303 5.54 -15.24 16.34
CA LEU A 303 5.00 -16.25 15.44
C LEU A 303 5.78 -16.30 14.12
N MET A 304 6.13 -15.15 13.55
CA MET A 304 6.91 -15.04 12.32
C MET A 304 8.33 -15.58 12.49
N ARG A 305 9.04 -15.19 13.56
CA ARG A 305 10.41 -15.66 13.86
C ARG A 305 10.51 -17.17 14.07
N HIS A 306 9.51 -17.76 14.72
CA HIS A 306 9.47 -19.18 15.02
C HIS A 306 8.75 -20.01 13.95
N ALA A 307 8.42 -19.40 12.79
CA ALA A 307 7.71 -20.05 11.69
C ALA A 307 6.42 -20.77 12.14
N HIS A 308 5.69 -20.20 13.11
CA HIS A 308 4.35 -20.65 13.46
C HIS A 308 3.35 -20.10 12.44
N THR A 309 3.20 -20.81 11.32
CA THR A 309 2.50 -20.32 10.12
C THR A 309 0.99 -20.43 10.19
N SER A 310 0.44 -21.40 10.93
CA SER A 310 -1.00 -21.69 10.96
C SER A 310 -1.90 -20.49 11.32
N PRO A 311 -1.55 -19.61 12.28
CA PRO A 311 -2.35 -18.41 12.55
C PRO A 311 -2.46 -17.45 11.35
N PHE A 312 -1.42 -17.36 10.52
CA PHE A 312 -1.44 -16.53 9.31
C PHE A 312 -2.32 -17.13 8.21
N GLU A 313 -2.54 -18.45 8.19
CA GLU A 313 -3.41 -19.09 7.19
C GLU A 313 -4.90 -18.79 7.40
N MET A 314 -5.28 -18.27 8.56
CA MET A 314 -6.66 -17.86 8.87
C MET A 314 -7.08 -16.56 8.17
N CYS A 315 -6.13 -15.84 7.59
CA CYS A 315 -6.39 -14.67 6.76
C CYS A 315 -6.32 -15.05 5.28
N GLU A 316 -7.30 -14.63 4.48
CA GLU A 316 -7.36 -14.87 3.03
C GLU A 316 -7.64 -13.59 2.26
N ILE A 317 -7.13 -13.50 1.04
CA ILE A 317 -7.41 -12.40 0.13
C ILE A 317 -7.64 -12.91 -1.29
N LYS A 318 -8.55 -12.24 -2.00
CA LYS A 318 -8.93 -12.52 -3.38
C LYS A 318 -8.68 -11.30 -4.23
N PHE A 319 -7.81 -11.45 -5.22
CA PHE A 319 -7.49 -10.43 -6.19
C PHE A 319 -8.17 -10.69 -7.53
N HIS A 320 -8.46 -9.62 -8.25
CA HIS A 320 -8.67 -9.64 -9.69
C HIS A 320 -7.42 -9.02 -10.32
N VAL A 321 -6.71 -9.81 -11.11
CA VAL A 321 -5.41 -9.39 -11.66
C VAL A 321 -5.50 -9.50 -13.18
N LYS A 322 -5.06 -8.44 -13.85
CA LYS A 322 -4.84 -8.41 -15.29
C LYS A 322 -3.35 -8.31 -15.54
N LEU A 323 -2.79 -9.26 -16.27
CA LEU A 323 -1.36 -9.42 -16.46
C LEU A 323 -1.00 -10.08 -17.80
N PRO A 324 0.22 -9.91 -18.32
CA PRO A 324 0.66 -10.61 -19.53
C PRO A 324 0.78 -12.12 -19.30
N ILE A 325 0.50 -12.92 -20.33
CA ILE A 325 0.53 -14.41 -20.25
C ILE A 325 1.89 -14.92 -19.74
N PHE A 326 3.02 -14.34 -20.17
CA PHE A 326 4.33 -14.78 -19.69
C PHE A 326 4.55 -14.52 -18.18
N VAL A 327 3.92 -13.48 -17.62
CA VAL A 327 3.93 -13.20 -16.17
C VAL A 327 3.02 -14.19 -15.45
N ALA A 328 1.82 -14.45 -16.01
CA ALA A 328 0.88 -15.43 -15.48
C ALA A 328 1.52 -16.82 -15.32
N ARG A 329 2.31 -17.26 -16.30
CA ARG A 329 3.01 -18.55 -16.25
C ARG A 329 4.06 -18.65 -15.14
N GLN A 330 4.62 -17.54 -14.67
CA GLN A 330 5.52 -17.53 -13.51
C GLN A 330 4.76 -17.52 -12.19
N TRP A 331 3.60 -16.88 -12.19
CA TRP A 331 2.72 -16.74 -11.04
C TRP A 331 2.03 -18.06 -10.69
N VAL A 332 1.52 -18.79 -11.68
CA VAL A 332 0.82 -20.08 -11.48
C VAL A 332 1.70 -21.19 -10.89
N ARG A 333 3.03 -21.01 -10.87
CA ARG A 333 3.97 -21.91 -10.18
C ARG A 333 3.71 -21.97 -8.67
N HIS A 334 3.04 -20.96 -8.12
CA HIS A 334 2.63 -20.88 -6.72
C HIS A 334 1.29 -21.61 -6.53
N ARG A 335 1.39 -22.93 -6.36
CA ARG A 335 0.25 -23.88 -6.35
C ARG A 335 -0.69 -23.75 -5.15
N THR A 336 -0.28 -23.08 -4.08
CA THR A 336 -1.05 -22.94 -2.83
C THR A 336 -2.11 -21.84 -2.89
N ALA A 337 -2.61 -21.56 -4.10
CA ALA A 337 -3.64 -20.55 -4.36
C ALA A 337 -4.72 -21.12 -5.29
N SER A 338 -5.91 -20.54 -5.23
CA SER A 338 -7.00 -20.85 -6.15
C SER A 338 -7.02 -19.82 -7.28
N ILE A 339 -6.94 -20.27 -8.52
CA ILE A 339 -6.94 -19.42 -9.72
C ILE A 339 -8.14 -19.76 -10.58
N ASN A 340 -8.81 -18.75 -11.10
CA ASN A 340 -9.78 -18.89 -12.18
C ASN A 340 -9.49 -17.86 -13.27
N GLU A 341 -8.96 -18.34 -14.41
CA GLU A 341 -8.50 -17.52 -15.53
C GLU A 341 -9.59 -17.36 -16.59
N TYR A 342 -9.60 -16.20 -17.23
CA TYR A 342 -10.41 -15.93 -18.41
C TYR A 342 -10.11 -16.95 -19.52
N SER A 343 -11.11 -17.74 -19.90
CA SER A 343 -10.93 -18.80 -20.89
C SER A 343 -11.08 -18.30 -22.31
N ALA A 344 -9.95 -18.16 -23.00
CA ALA A 344 -9.90 -17.89 -24.44
C ALA A 344 -10.49 -19.02 -25.33
N ARG A 345 -11.05 -20.09 -24.74
CA ARG A 345 -11.83 -21.12 -25.46
C ARG A 345 -13.25 -20.65 -25.72
N TYR A 346 -13.82 -19.91 -24.76
CA TYR A 346 -15.21 -19.47 -24.79
C TYR A 346 -15.33 -18.01 -25.17
N SER A 347 -14.29 -17.22 -24.98
CA SER A 347 -14.32 -15.79 -25.21
C SER A 347 -13.20 -15.34 -26.15
N VAL A 348 -13.44 -14.22 -26.83
CA VAL A 348 -12.42 -13.52 -27.62
C VAL A 348 -11.54 -12.72 -26.66
N LEU A 349 -10.23 -12.78 -26.82
CA LEU A 349 -9.29 -12.00 -26.01
C LEU A 349 -9.24 -10.55 -26.52
N ASP A 350 -9.06 -9.60 -25.60
CA ASP A 350 -8.96 -8.18 -25.94
C ASP A 350 -7.68 -7.89 -26.74
N ARG A 351 -7.73 -6.87 -27.62
CA ARG A 351 -6.58 -6.38 -28.42
C ARG A 351 -5.60 -5.59 -27.55
N GLU A 352 -5.01 -6.26 -26.56
CA GLU A 352 -4.13 -5.63 -25.57
C GLU A 352 -2.85 -6.43 -25.35
N PHE A 353 -1.73 -5.72 -25.47
CA PHE A 353 -0.38 -6.30 -25.35
C PHE A 353 0.47 -5.45 -24.43
N TYR A 354 1.35 -6.10 -23.66
CA TYR A 354 2.39 -5.43 -22.91
C TYR A 354 3.54 -5.03 -23.82
N ILE A 355 3.85 -3.74 -23.82
CA ILE A 355 5.05 -3.18 -24.46
C ILE A 355 5.90 -2.53 -23.35
N PRO A 356 7.13 -3.01 -23.11
CA PRO A 356 8.02 -2.40 -22.11
C PRO A 356 8.35 -0.95 -22.46
N GLY A 357 8.57 -0.12 -21.43
CA GLY A 357 9.09 1.24 -21.62
C GLY A 357 10.56 1.23 -22.07
N GLU A 358 11.03 2.35 -22.62
CA GLU A 358 12.38 2.50 -23.20
C GLU A 358 13.49 2.06 -22.23
N GLY A 359 13.45 2.53 -20.98
CA GLY A 359 14.43 2.16 -19.95
C GLY A 359 14.34 0.70 -19.44
N GLN A 360 13.37 -0.08 -19.91
CA GLN A 360 13.19 -1.50 -19.57
C GLN A 360 13.71 -2.43 -20.66
N ILE A 361 14.10 -1.90 -21.82
CA ILE A 361 14.76 -2.66 -22.87
C ILE A 361 16.26 -2.68 -22.55
N ALA A 362 16.75 -3.83 -22.11
CA ALA A 362 18.07 -3.97 -21.51
C ALA A 362 18.75 -5.28 -21.90
N GLU A 363 20.07 -5.30 -21.75
CA GLU A 363 20.89 -6.50 -21.91
C GLU A 363 20.60 -7.54 -20.83
N GLN A 364 21.12 -8.75 -21.03
CA GLN A 364 21.06 -9.80 -20.00
C GLN A 364 22.01 -9.47 -18.84
N SER A 365 21.55 -9.61 -17.60
CA SER A 365 22.45 -9.43 -16.45
C SER A 365 23.50 -10.55 -16.37
N MET A 366 24.76 -10.17 -16.15
CA MET A 366 25.88 -11.10 -15.95
C MET A 366 25.80 -11.87 -14.62
N ASN A 367 25.11 -11.30 -13.62
CA ASN A 367 25.04 -11.84 -12.25
C ASN A 367 23.69 -12.50 -11.94
N ASN A 368 22.62 -12.12 -12.64
CA ASN A 368 21.28 -12.69 -12.47
C ASN A 368 20.73 -13.20 -13.81
N ALA A 369 20.66 -14.52 -13.99
CA ALA A 369 20.10 -15.14 -15.19
C ALA A 369 18.61 -14.78 -15.46
N GLN A 370 17.88 -14.29 -14.45
CA GLN A 370 16.49 -13.86 -14.58
C GLN A 370 16.33 -12.33 -14.65
N GLY A 371 17.44 -11.58 -14.57
CA GLY A 371 17.45 -10.13 -14.42
C GLY A 371 18.01 -9.39 -15.64
N ARG A 372 17.69 -8.11 -15.72
CA ARG A 372 18.20 -7.16 -16.71
C ARG A 372 19.55 -6.58 -16.30
N GLY A 373 20.42 -6.37 -17.28
CA GLY A 373 21.69 -5.65 -17.18
C GLY A 373 21.51 -4.17 -17.52
N ALA A 374 22.46 -3.59 -18.26
CA ALA A 374 22.38 -2.20 -18.68
C ALA A 374 21.26 -1.98 -19.72
N PRO A 375 20.54 -0.83 -19.67
CA PRO A 375 19.62 -0.44 -20.74
C PRO A 375 20.33 -0.36 -22.09
N LEU A 376 19.64 -0.75 -23.16
CA LEU A 376 20.15 -0.61 -24.52
C LEU A 376 20.10 0.87 -24.97
N PRO A 377 20.91 1.26 -25.97
CA PRO A 377 20.82 2.57 -26.60
C PRO A 377 19.39 2.91 -27.04
N ALA A 378 19.02 4.19 -26.91
CA ALA A 378 17.66 4.69 -27.14
C ALA A 378 17.10 4.34 -28.53
N ASP A 379 17.94 4.41 -29.56
CA ASP A 379 17.62 4.07 -30.95
C ASP A 379 17.34 2.56 -31.12
N ALA A 380 18.19 1.71 -30.55
CA ALA A 380 17.99 0.26 -30.53
C ALA A 380 16.73 -0.13 -29.74
N ALA A 381 16.51 0.49 -28.58
CA ALA A 381 15.34 0.27 -27.74
C ALA A 381 14.03 0.61 -28.47
N LYS A 382 13.97 1.77 -29.15
CA LYS A 382 12.80 2.18 -29.94
C LYS A 382 12.51 1.21 -31.07
N LYS A 383 13.54 0.76 -31.79
CA LYS A 383 13.40 -0.22 -32.87
C LYS A 383 12.84 -1.56 -32.36
N ILE A 384 13.29 -2.02 -31.20
CA ILE A 384 12.78 -3.25 -30.55
C ILE A 384 11.32 -3.07 -30.09
N MET A 385 10.97 -1.93 -29.50
CA MET A 385 9.60 -1.63 -29.10
C MET A 385 8.64 -1.61 -30.30
N GLU A 386 9.08 -1.04 -31.42
CA GLU A 386 8.32 -1.04 -32.67
C GLU A 386 8.14 -2.45 -33.22
N LEU A 387 9.17 -3.29 -33.18
CA LEU A 387 9.07 -4.70 -33.55
C LEU A 387 8.06 -5.45 -32.69
N PHE A 388 8.07 -5.26 -31.37
CA PHE A 388 7.08 -5.88 -30.47
C PHE A 388 5.67 -5.41 -30.80
N ARG A 389 5.47 -4.10 -30.99
CA ARG A 389 4.15 -3.55 -31.32
C ARG A 389 3.63 -4.10 -32.65
N ARG A 390 4.43 -3.99 -33.71
CA ARG A 390 4.06 -4.44 -35.06
C ARG A 390 3.72 -5.93 -35.08
N ASN A 391 4.56 -6.77 -34.46
CA ASN A 391 4.33 -8.21 -34.46
C ASN A 391 3.10 -8.58 -33.62
N SER A 392 2.89 -7.95 -32.47
CA SER A 392 1.70 -8.19 -31.66
C SER A 392 0.42 -7.78 -32.39
N GLU A 393 0.43 -6.66 -33.12
CA GLU A 393 -0.72 -6.21 -33.92
C GLU A 393 -1.00 -7.16 -35.09
N LEU A 394 0.03 -7.52 -35.86
CA LEU A 394 -0.11 -8.45 -36.99
C LEU A 394 -0.69 -9.80 -36.55
N MET A 395 -0.15 -10.39 -35.48
CA MET A 395 -0.63 -11.68 -34.97
C MET A 395 -2.08 -11.63 -34.46
N TYR A 396 -2.52 -10.46 -33.98
CA TYR A 396 -3.92 -10.26 -33.59
C TYR A 396 -4.85 -10.08 -34.78
N GLU A 397 -4.40 -9.42 -35.84
CA GLU A 397 -5.15 -9.29 -37.10
C GLU A 397 -5.36 -10.68 -37.74
N ASP A 398 -4.30 -11.49 -37.79
CA ASP A 398 -4.38 -12.89 -38.22
C ASP A 398 -5.36 -13.69 -37.32
N TYR A 399 -5.32 -13.49 -36.00
CA TYR A 399 -6.27 -14.10 -35.06
C TYR A 399 -7.73 -13.70 -35.35
N ALA A 400 -7.99 -12.42 -35.60
CA ALA A 400 -9.31 -11.92 -35.94
C ALA A 400 -9.82 -12.50 -37.28
N MET A 401 -8.95 -12.53 -38.29
CA MET A 401 -9.24 -13.15 -39.58
C MET A 401 -9.58 -14.64 -39.44
N LEU A 402 -8.83 -15.39 -38.63
CA LEU A 402 -9.12 -16.81 -38.37
C LEU A 402 -10.51 -17.02 -37.73
N LEU A 403 -10.92 -16.11 -36.83
CA LEU A 403 -12.26 -16.14 -36.24
C LEU A 403 -13.35 -15.84 -37.26
N GLU A 404 -13.13 -14.87 -38.15
CA GLU A 404 -14.06 -14.52 -39.24
C GLU A 404 -14.23 -15.68 -40.24
N GLN A 405 -13.16 -16.45 -40.48
CA GLN A 405 -13.19 -17.67 -41.29
C GLN A 405 -13.88 -18.86 -40.60
N GLY A 406 -14.35 -18.69 -39.36
CA GLY A 406 -15.08 -19.71 -38.61
C GLY A 406 -14.20 -20.72 -37.87
N LEU A 407 -12.89 -20.46 -37.71
CA LEU A 407 -12.02 -21.32 -36.90
C LEU A 407 -12.45 -21.29 -35.44
N ALA A 408 -12.45 -22.46 -34.78
CA ALA A 408 -12.77 -22.55 -33.36
C ALA A 408 -11.85 -21.67 -32.52
N ARG A 409 -12.42 -20.93 -31.54
CA ARG A 409 -11.69 -19.98 -30.67
C ARG A 409 -10.49 -20.62 -29.96
N GLU A 410 -10.62 -21.88 -29.56
CA GLU A 410 -9.55 -22.60 -28.88
C GLU A 410 -8.33 -22.88 -29.76
N LEU A 411 -8.51 -22.92 -31.09
CA LEU A 411 -7.45 -23.06 -32.08
C LEU A 411 -6.92 -21.69 -32.53
N ALA A 412 -7.82 -20.75 -32.83
CA ALA A 412 -7.44 -19.41 -33.31
C ALA A 412 -6.48 -18.69 -32.35
N ARG A 413 -6.73 -18.78 -31.04
CA ARG A 413 -5.88 -18.16 -30.01
C ARG A 413 -4.43 -18.65 -29.98
N MET A 414 -4.10 -19.78 -30.63
CA MET A 414 -2.72 -20.28 -30.70
C MET A 414 -1.80 -19.32 -31.45
N ASN A 415 -2.37 -18.43 -32.28
CA ASN A 415 -1.63 -17.40 -33.00
C ASN A 415 -1.20 -16.21 -32.12
N LEU A 416 -1.78 -16.07 -30.91
CA LEU A 416 -1.51 -14.91 -30.05
C LEU A 416 -0.13 -14.99 -29.39
N THR A 417 0.48 -13.82 -29.25
CA THR A 417 1.80 -13.65 -28.62
C THR A 417 1.72 -13.71 -27.09
N ILE A 418 2.78 -14.17 -26.43
CA ILE A 418 2.81 -14.34 -24.97
C ILE A 418 2.78 -13.03 -24.17
N ASN A 419 2.98 -11.87 -24.82
CA ASN A 419 2.81 -10.55 -24.21
C ASN A 419 1.36 -10.04 -24.27
N CYS A 420 0.43 -10.80 -24.83
CA CYS A 420 -1.01 -10.54 -24.72
C CYS A 420 -1.46 -10.60 -23.25
N TYR A 421 -2.40 -9.73 -22.88
CA TYR A 421 -2.97 -9.68 -21.53
C TYR A 421 -4.01 -10.78 -21.33
N THR A 422 -3.99 -11.35 -20.13
CA THR A 422 -5.02 -12.24 -19.59
C THR A 422 -5.51 -11.67 -18.26
N GLN A 423 -6.64 -12.17 -17.77
CA GLN A 423 -7.24 -11.75 -16.51
C GLN A 423 -7.64 -12.97 -15.70
N TRP A 424 -7.48 -12.90 -14.39
CA TRP A 424 -7.93 -13.97 -13.49
C TRP A 424 -8.38 -13.47 -12.13
N TYR A 425 -9.14 -14.33 -11.45
CA TYR A 425 -9.29 -14.25 -10.01
C TYR A 425 -8.22 -15.11 -9.34
N TRP A 426 -7.51 -14.54 -8.38
CA TRP A 426 -6.47 -15.21 -7.61
C TRP A 426 -6.78 -15.10 -6.12
N LYS A 427 -7.08 -16.24 -5.47
CA LYS A 427 -7.37 -16.32 -4.03
C LYS A 427 -6.23 -17.05 -3.32
N VAL A 428 -5.72 -16.49 -2.24
CA VAL A 428 -4.59 -17.05 -1.47
C VAL A 428 -4.71 -16.69 0.00
N ASN A 429 -4.20 -17.56 0.89
CA ASN A 429 -4.07 -17.23 2.31
C ASN A 429 -2.83 -16.37 2.59
N LEU A 430 -2.81 -15.66 3.71
CA LEU A 430 -1.77 -14.68 4.01
C LEU A 430 -0.38 -15.32 4.13
N HIS A 431 -0.24 -16.50 4.75
CA HIS A 431 1.05 -17.20 4.80
C HIS A 431 1.64 -17.46 3.39
N ASN A 432 0.84 -18.02 2.49
CA ASN A 432 1.27 -18.34 1.14
C ASN A 432 1.46 -17.09 0.28
N LEU A 433 0.70 -16.03 0.55
CA LEU A 433 0.89 -14.71 -0.04
C LEU A 433 2.25 -14.12 0.34
N LEU A 434 2.61 -14.13 1.63
CA LEU A 434 3.90 -13.63 2.10
C LEU A 434 5.05 -14.41 1.46
N ARG A 435 4.91 -15.73 1.31
CA ARG A 435 5.90 -16.55 0.59
C ARG A 435 6.00 -16.17 -0.89
N PHE A 436 4.87 -15.92 -1.57
CA PHE A 436 4.85 -15.41 -2.93
C PHE A 436 5.62 -14.08 -3.02
N LEU A 437 5.34 -13.15 -2.10
CA LEU A 437 5.97 -11.82 -2.08
C LEU A 437 7.46 -11.91 -1.79
N ALA A 438 7.90 -12.75 -0.86
CA ALA A 438 9.32 -12.96 -0.57
C ALA A 438 10.10 -13.42 -1.82
N LEU A 439 9.49 -14.28 -2.65
CA LEU A 439 10.12 -14.80 -3.87
C LEU A 439 10.03 -13.85 -5.07
N ARG A 440 9.03 -12.95 -5.11
CA ARG A 440 8.73 -12.13 -6.28
C ARG A 440 9.08 -10.65 -6.15
N SER A 441 9.24 -10.14 -4.93
CA SER A 441 9.73 -8.77 -4.67
C SER A 441 11.26 -8.65 -4.71
N GLY A 442 11.98 -9.76 -4.53
CA GLY A 442 13.44 -9.76 -4.54
C GLY A 442 14.04 -9.39 -5.90
N MET A 443 15.23 -8.78 -5.89
CA MET A 443 15.95 -8.38 -7.11
C MET A 443 16.26 -9.54 -8.07
N GLY A 444 16.23 -10.77 -7.57
CA GLY A 444 16.36 -12.00 -8.35
C GLY A 444 15.21 -12.25 -9.34
N ALA A 445 14.01 -11.74 -9.06
CA ALA A 445 12.83 -11.97 -9.89
C ALA A 445 12.79 -11.05 -11.13
N GLN A 446 12.16 -11.55 -12.20
CA GLN A 446 11.90 -10.74 -13.39
C GLN A 446 11.17 -9.44 -13.02
N TYR A 447 11.53 -8.34 -13.67
CA TYR A 447 10.99 -7.01 -13.39
C TYR A 447 9.45 -6.97 -13.43
N GLU A 448 8.82 -7.57 -14.44
CA GLU A 448 7.37 -7.48 -14.59
C GLU A 448 6.60 -8.10 -13.42
N ILE A 449 6.98 -9.31 -12.98
CA ILE A 449 6.29 -9.94 -11.84
C ILE A 449 6.59 -9.22 -10.52
N ARG A 450 7.77 -8.59 -10.41
CA ARG A 450 8.13 -7.76 -9.26
C ARG A 450 7.26 -6.51 -9.17
N ALA A 451 6.97 -5.85 -10.30
CA ALA A 451 6.03 -4.73 -10.31
C ALA A 451 4.64 -5.10 -9.76
N TYR A 452 4.14 -6.32 -10.02
CA TYR A 452 2.91 -6.82 -9.39
C TYR A 452 3.11 -7.12 -7.90
N ALA A 453 4.23 -7.73 -7.52
CA ALA A 453 4.54 -8.04 -6.13
C ALA A 453 4.65 -6.77 -5.27
N ASP A 454 5.26 -5.70 -5.78
CA ASP A 454 5.42 -4.41 -5.11
C ASP A 454 4.06 -3.75 -4.85
N GLN A 455 3.16 -3.79 -5.84
CA GLN A 455 1.79 -3.28 -5.67
C GLN A 455 0.98 -4.12 -4.67
N ILE A 456 1.18 -5.43 -4.66
CA ILE A 456 0.55 -6.30 -3.66
C ILE A 456 1.15 -6.07 -2.26
N LEU A 457 2.44 -5.74 -2.14
CA LEU A 457 3.06 -5.38 -0.86
C LEU A 457 2.40 -4.14 -0.25
N GLU A 458 2.13 -3.11 -1.04
CA GLU A 458 1.39 -1.93 -0.56
C GLU A 458 -0.02 -2.30 -0.09
N ILE A 459 -0.72 -3.21 -0.80
CA ILE A 459 -2.02 -3.71 -0.35
C ILE A 459 -1.90 -4.47 0.98
N VAL A 460 -0.89 -5.33 1.13
CA VAL A 460 -0.65 -6.08 2.38
C VAL A 460 -0.34 -5.15 3.55
N LYS A 461 0.43 -4.10 3.31
CA LYS A 461 0.75 -3.05 4.28
C LYS A 461 -0.51 -2.33 4.78
N LEU A 462 -1.47 -2.07 3.90
CA LEU A 462 -2.76 -1.47 4.27
C LEU A 462 -3.68 -2.47 4.97
N TRP A 463 -3.67 -3.75 4.56
CA TRP A 463 -4.56 -4.78 5.09
C TRP A 463 -4.14 -5.32 6.48
N VAL A 464 -2.87 -5.69 6.63
CA VAL A 464 -2.30 -6.32 7.84
C VAL A 464 -0.98 -5.64 8.23
N PRO A 465 -1.02 -4.36 8.68
CA PRO A 465 0.18 -3.56 8.93
C PRO A 465 1.14 -4.19 9.95
N MET A 466 0.65 -4.88 10.99
CA MET A 466 1.53 -5.52 11.98
C MET A 466 2.25 -6.74 11.39
N VAL A 467 1.53 -7.58 10.65
CA VAL A 467 2.13 -8.71 9.92
C VAL A 467 3.11 -8.21 8.86
N TYR A 468 2.78 -7.14 8.13
CA TYR A 468 3.68 -6.54 7.14
C TYR A 468 4.99 -6.08 7.79
N ALA A 469 4.92 -5.34 8.90
CA ALA A 469 6.12 -4.91 9.63
C ALA A 469 7.00 -6.09 10.07
N ALA A 470 6.39 -7.16 10.60
CA ALA A 470 7.11 -8.38 10.97
C ALA A 470 7.69 -9.11 9.74
N PHE A 471 7.00 -9.10 8.61
CA PHE A 471 7.47 -9.72 7.37
C PHE A 471 8.67 -8.96 6.77
N VAL A 472 8.65 -7.62 6.83
CA VAL A 472 9.79 -6.79 6.40
C VAL A 472 11.01 -7.12 7.24
N GLU A 473 10.89 -7.05 8.56
CA GLU A 473 11.97 -7.28 9.53
C GLU A 473 12.58 -8.69 9.41
N TYR A 474 11.75 -9.74 9.36
CA TYR A 474 12.22 -11.11 9.51
C TYR A 474 12.35 -11.90 8.22
N HIS A 475 11.90 -11.37 7.07
CA HIS A 475 11.98 -12.05 5.79
C HIS A 475 12.52 -11.18 4.65
N LEU A 476 11.94 -9.99 4.39
CA LEU A 476 12.36 -9.18 3.22
C LEU A 476 13.72 -8.51 3.39
N GLU A 477 13.94 -7.86 4.53
CA GLU A 477 15.19 -7.13 4.83
C GLU A 477 16.16 -7.94 5.70
N SER A 478 15.82 -9.20 5.96
CA SER A 478 16.68 -10.16 6.65
C SER A 478 17.50 -11.00 5.67
N SER A 479 18.67 -11.47 6.10
CA SER A 479 19.47 -12.45 5.35
C SER A 479 19.63 -13.74 6.15
N THR A 480 19.47 -14.89 5.49
CA THR A 480 19.74 -16.20 6.10
C THR A 480 21.16 -16.63 5.78
N MET A 481 21.83 -17.22 6.78
CA MET A 481 23.20 -17.67 6.66
C MET A 481 23.26 -19.19 6.84
N SER A 482 24.07 -19.86 6.02
CA SER A 482 24.34 -21.28 6.23
C SER A 482 25.12 -21.50 7.54
N LYS A 483 25.10 -22.74 8.04
CA LYS A 483 25.90 -23.13 9.21
C LYS A 483 27.38 -22.79 9.01
N SER A 484 27.91 -23.08 7.82
CA SER A 484 29.30 -22.84 7.46
C SER A 484 29.63 -21.33 7.43
N ALA A 485 28.75 -20.53 6.83
CA ALA A 485 28.88 -19.07 6.83
C ALA A 485 28.84 -18.48 8.25
N LEU A 486 27.97 -18.99 9.12
CA LEU A 486 27.93 -18.56 10.52
C LEU A 486 29.22 -18.92 11.28
N MET A 487 29.84 -20.07 10.99
CA MET A 487 31.13 -20.44 11.58
C MET A 487 32.25 -19.49 11.14
N VAL A 488 32.27 -19.10 9.86
CA VAL A 488 33.21 -18.10 9.33
C VAL A 488 33.04 -16.77 10.06
N VAL A 489 31.80 -16.30 10.25
CA VAL A 489 31.54 -15.06 11.01
C VAL A 489 32.06 -15.17 12.45
N ARG A 490 31.83 -16.30 13.13
CA ARG A 490 32.34 -16.50 14.50
C ARG A 490 33.86 -16.42 14.57
N ARG A 491 34.56 -17.04 13.62
CA ARG A 491 36.03 -16.98 13.51
C ARG A 491 36.51 -15.56 13.24
N MET A 492 35.85 -14.84 12.32
CA MET A 492 36.15 -13.44 12.03
C MET A 492 35.94 -12.53 13.26
N LEU A 493 34.87 -12.75 14.04
CA LEU A 493 34.61 -12.02 15.28
C LEU A 493 35.64 -12.29 16.38
N GLN A 494 36.33 -13.44 16.32
CA GLN A 494 37.46 -13.78 17.18
C GLN A 494 38.79 -13.17 16.71
N GLY A 495 38.77 -12.37 15.63
CA GLY A 495 39.95 -11.71 15.07
C GLY A 495 40.71 -12.53 14.03
N GLU A 496 40.22 -13.72 13.64
CA GLU A 496 40.85 -14.52 12.60
C GLU A 496 40.62 -13.91 11.20
N ARG A 497 41.70 -13.78 10.41
CA ARG A 497 41.60 -13.49 8.97
C ARG A 497 41.28 -14.78 8.23
N VAL A 498 40.01 -14.96 7.87
CA VAL A 498 39.57 -16.14 7.10
C VAL A 498 39.54 -15.79 5.62
N SER A 499 40.32 -16.49 4.80
CA SER A 499 40.23 -16.41 3.33
C SER A 499 39.11 -17.31 2.80
N ARG A 500 38.72 -17.13 1.52
CA ARG A 500 37.71 -17.99 0.87
C ARG A 500 38.15 -19.45 0.90
N GLU A 501 39.42 -19.70 0.58
CA GLU A 501 40.00 -21.04 0.50
C GLU A 501 39.93 -21.76 1.86
N GLU A 502 40.11 -21.03 2.96
CA GLU A 502 40.06 -21.54 4.34
C GLU A 502 38.64 -21.61 4.92
N SER A 503 37.66 -20.99 4.25
CA SER A 503 36.27 -20.93 4.70
C SER A 503 35.48 -22.20 4.40
N GLY A 504 35.92 -22.97 3.41
CA GLY A 504 35.17 -24.11 2.88
C GLY A 504 33.88 -23.73 2.12
N LEU A 505 33.63 -22.44 1.90
CA LEU A 505 32.47 -21.94 1.15
C LEU A 505 32.74 -21.92 -0.35
N GLY A 506 31.71 -22.25 -1.14
CA GLY A 506 31.76 -22.08 -2.60
C GLY A 506 31.91 -20.60 -2.98
N ARG A 507 32.43 -20.30 -4.17
CA ARG A 507 32.67 -18.91 -4.65
C ARG A 507 31.42 -18.01 -4.56
N ARG A 508 30.23 -18.55 -4.87
CA ARG A 508 28.96 -17.81 -4.83
C ARG A 508 28.52 -17.55 -3.38
N GLU A 509 28.55 -18.58 -2.54
CA GLU A 509 28.16 -18.47 -1.12
C GLU A 509 29.11 -17.55 -0.33
N TRP A 510 30.42 -17.58 -0.64
CA TRP A 510 31.38 -16.63 -0.11
C TRP A 510 31.07 -15.19 -0.53
N GLY A 511 30.72 -14.99 -1.80
CA GLY A 511 30.30 -13.68 -2.31
C GLY A 511 29.04 -13.16 -1.63
N GLU A 512 28.05 -14.04 -1.43
CA GLU A 512 26.82 -13.73 -0.68
C GLU A 512 27.12 -13.36 0.77
N LEU A 513 27.92 -14.17 1.48
CA LEU A 513 28.37 -13.87 2.84
C LEU A 513 29.07 -12.51 2.95
N MET A 514 30.03 -12.26 2.07
CA MET A 514 30.77 -10.99 2.06
C MET A 514 29.88 -9.81 1.70
N SER A 515 28.88 -10.00 0.83
CA SER A 515 27.90 -8.95 0.55
C SER A 515 26.99 -8.62 1.74
N VAL A 516 26.74 -9.59 2.63
CA VAL A 516 25.97 -9.38 3.88
C VAL A 516 26.83 -8.70 4.95
N LEU A 517 28.09 -9.10 5.11
CA LEU A 517 28.99 -8.55 6.14
C LEU A 517 29.61 -7.21 5.75
N TYR A 518 29.97 -7.07 4.47
CA TYR A 518 30.58 -5.88 3.88
C TYR A 518 29.79 -5.44 2.64
N PRO A 519 28.52 -5.03 2.81
CA PRO A 519 27.73 -4.47 1.72
C PRO A 519 28.42 -3.19 1.23
N ASP A 520 29.17 -3.32 0.14
CA ASP A 520 29.99 -2.31 -0.55
C ASP A 520 30.89 -1.47 0.39
N ALA A 521 31.98 -2.08 0.87
CA ALA A 521 33.02 -1.40 1.64
C ALA A 521 34.13 -0.73 0.78
N LEU A 522 33.95 -0.58 -0.53
CA LEU A 522 34.95 0.08 -1.39
C LEU A 522 34.32 1.07 -2.37
N SER A 523 33.92 2.23 -1.84
CA SER A 523 34.30 3.54 -2.40
C SER A 523 33.64 4.68 -1.62
N ASP A 524 34.39 5.75 -1.40
CA ASP A 524 34.10 6.95 -0.62
C ASP A 524 32.64 7.41 -0.56
N VAL A 525 32.28 8.13 0.52
CA VAL A 525 31.01 8.86 0.69
C VAL A 525 30.60 9.59 -0.60
N THR A 526 31.57 10.18 -1.30
CA THR A 526 31.35 10.89 -2.55
C THR A 526 30.99 9.95 -3.71
N ASN A 527 31.61 8.77 -3.81
CA ASN A 527 31.32 7.77 -4.84
C ASN A 527 30.01 7.03 -4.61
N ALA A 528 29.74 6.58 -3.38
CA ALA A 528 28.48 5.92 -3.06
C ALA A 528 27.28 6.86 -3.31
N MET A 529 27.47 8.16 -3.12
CA MET A 529 26.48 9.18 -3.47
C MET A 529 26.45 9.42 -4.97
N TYR A 530 27.58 9.72 -5.62
CA TYR A 530 27.66 10.07 -7.05
C TYR A 530 27.28 8.92 -8.00
N ALA A 531 27.59 7.66 -7.67
CA ALA A 531 27.30 6.48 -8.49
C ALA A 531 25.78 6.30 -8.77
N ASN A 532 24.93 6.73 -7.82
CA ASN A 532 23.48 6.68 -7.97
C ASN A 532 22.92 7.74 -8.95
N TYR A 533 23.77 8.67 -9.43
CA TYR A 533 23.37 9.79 -10.29
C TYR A 533 24.17 9.86 -11.59
N LEU A 534 24.90 8.79 -11.95
CA LEU A 534 25.66 8.71 -13.20
C LEU A 534 24.78 8.95 -14.42
N THR A 535 23.54 8.47 -14.40
CA THR A 535 22.58 8.73 -15.48
C THR A 535 22.25 10.23 -15.63
N LEU A 536 22.12 10.97 -14.51
CA LEU A 536 21.84 12.41 -14.54
C LEU A 536 23.04 13.20 -15.07
N VAL A 537 24.26 12.81 -14.71
CA VAL A 537 25.50 13.42 -15.21
C VAL A 537 25.69 13.13 -16.71
N GLY A 538 25.43 11.89 -17.13
CA GLY A 538 25.46 11.50 -18.54
C GLY A 538 24.48 12.31 -19.38
N ASN A 539 23.24 12.49 -18.89
CA ASN A 539 22.24 13.34 -19.53
C ASN A 539 22.68 14.81 -19.62
N PHE A 540 23.33 15.35 -18.57
CA PHE A 540 23.80 16.74 -18.56
C PHE A 540 24.90 16.99 -19.61
N PHE A 541 25.84 16.06 -19.77
CA PHE A 541 26.93 16.19 -20.75
C PHE A 541 26.61 15.62 -22.12
N GLY A 542 25.45 14.97 -22.30
CA GLY A 542 25.06 14.33 -23.56
C GLY A 542 25.93 13.12 -23.91
N VAL A 543 26.39 12.36 -22.91
CA VAL A 543 27.33 11.25 -23.07
C VAL A 543 26.79 9.94 -22.49
N GLU A 544 27.22 8.83 -23.05
CA GLU A 544 26.85 7.49 -22.57
C GLU A 544 27.23 7.26 -21.10
N GLN A 545 26.45 6.41 -20.43
CA GLN A 545 26.68 6.04 -19.04
C GLN A 545 28.06 5.39 -18.86
N THR A 546 28.57 4.65 -19.84
CA THR A 546 29.92 4.05 -19.82
C THR A 546 31.01 5.11 -19.67
N ILE A 547 30.89 6.24 -20.38
CA ILE A 547 31.83 7.36 -20.28
C ILE A 547 31.71 8.02 -18.90
N THR A 548 30.49 8.15 -18.41
CA THR A 548 30.26 8.71 -17.07
C THR A 548 30.80 7.79 -15.98
N GLN A 549 30.75 6.46 -16.15
CA GLN A 549 31.34 5.49 -15.22
C GLN A 549 32.84 5.68 -15.03
N LEU A 550 33.55 6.18 -16.07
CA LEU A 550 34.99 6.49 -15.96
C LEU A 550 35.29 7.50 -14.87
N THR A 551 34.36 8.40 -14.54
CA THR A 551 34.52 9.36 -13.43
C THR A 551 34.58 8.69 -12.06
N VAL A 552 33.99 7.51 -11.89
CA VAL A 552 34.11 6.70 -10.67
C VAL A 552 35.37 5.85 -10.74
N SER A 553 35.60 5.17 -11.87
CA SER A 553 36.76 4.30 -12.06
C SER A 553 38.09 5.04 -11.93
N LEU A 554 38.21 6.25 -12.49
CA LEU A 554 39.45 7.02 -12.38
C LEU A 554 39.65 7.66 -11.01
N GLU A 555 38.59 7.95 -10.25
CA GLU A 555 38.79 8.33 -8.85
C GLU A 555 39.35 7.15 -8.04
N MET A 556 38.77 5.95 -8.19
CA MET A 556 39.29 4.76 -7.50
C MET A 556 40.74 4.48 -7.87
N LEU A 557 41.09 4.70 -9.15
CA LEU A 557 42.48 4.61 -9.62
C LEU A 557 43.35 5.67 -8.93
N GLY A 558 42.93 6.94 -8.89
CA GLY A 558 43.65 8.02 -8.21
C GLY A 558 43.86 7.75 -6.72
N HIS A 559 42.82 7.25 -6.04
CA HIS A 559 42.89 6.81 -4.64
C HIS A 559 43.92 5.69 -4.46
N SER A 560 43.91 4.68 -5.32
CA SER A 560 44.86 3.56 -5.26
C SER A 560 46.30 4.01 -5.50
N VAL A 561 46.51 4.90 -6.49
CA VAL A 561 47.84 5.45 -6.81
C VAL A 561 48.38 6.31 -5.67
N SER A 562 47.51 7.03 -4.95
CA SER A 562 47.92 7.88 -3.84
C SER A 562 48.64 7.12 -2.72
N GLY A 563 48.31 5.84 -2.49
CA GLY A 563 48.97 4.98 -1.51
C GLY A 563 50.46 4.78 -1.78
N LEU A 564 50.86 4.73 -3.05
CA LEU A 564 52.26 4.59 -3.46
C LEU A 564 53.07 5.89 -3.22
N VAL A 565 52.38 7.03 -3.14
CA VAL A 565 53.01 8.36 -3.07
C VAL A 565 53.00 8.90 -1.65
N TYR A 566 51.84 8.89 -0.98
CA TYR A 566 51.70 9.49 0.34
C TYR A 566 52.38 8.69 1.45
N GLY A 567 52.52 7.37 1.32
CA GLY A 567 53.28 6.55 2.27
C GLY A 567 54.71 7.08 2.42
N PRO A 568 55.57 6.95 1.37
CA PRO A 568 56.95 7.44 1.40
C PRO A 568 57.07 8.94 1.67
N MET A 569 56.14 9.77 1.15
CA MET A 569 56.16 11.20 1.43
C MET A 569 55.91 11.50 2.90
N SER A 570 54.96 10.80 3.54
CA SER A 570 54.65 11.02 4.95
C SER A 570 55.77 10.54 5.88
N ASP A 571 56.53 9.52 5.48
CA ASP A 571 57.72 9.07 6.22
C ASP A 571 58.84 10.12 6.16
N ARG A 572 59.05 10.76 5.00
CA ARG A 572 60.13 11.75 4.80
C ARG A 572 59.81 13.14 5.34
N TYR A 573 58.60 13.63 5.12
CA TYR A 573 58.22 15.02 5.40
C TYR A 573 57.40 15.17 6.69
N GLY A 574 56.94 14.07 7.31
CA GLY A 574 56.06 14.07 8.48
C GLY A 574 54.60 13.82 8.12
N ARG A 575 53.79 13.32 9.06
CA ARG A 575 52.38 12.98 8.82
C ARG A 575 51.54 14.24 8.65
N ARG A 576 51.74 15.25 9.49
CA ARG A 576 50.93 16.48 9.49
C ARG A 576 51.00 17.26 8.17
N PRO A 577 52.18 17.62 7.61
CA PRO A 577 52.23 18.40 6.38
C PRO A 577 51.69 17.61 5.17
N VAL A 578 51.89 16.28 5.14
CA VAL A 578 51.38 15.45 4.05
C VAL A 578 49.86 15.26 4.13
N MET A 579 49.29 15.11 5.34
CA MET A 579 47.84 15.09 5.55
C MET A 579 47.20 16.39 5.05
N LEU A 580 47.73 17.56 5.44
CA LEU A 580 47.21 18.85 5.01
C LEU A 580 47.38 19.06 3.49
N PHE A 581 48.49 18.61 2.91
CA PHE A 581 48.69 18.68 1.46
C PHE A 581 47.66 17.84 0.70
N GLY A 582 47.45 16.58 1.08
CA GLY A 582 46.46 15.72 0.39
C GLY A 582 45.03 16.22 0.55
N MET A 583 44.68 16.80 1.70
CA MET A 583 43.38 17.46 1.90
C MET A 583 43.21 18.70 1.02
N ALA A 584 44.28 19.48 0.82
CA ALA A 584 44.24 20.62 -0.10
C ALA A 584 44.05 20.16 -1.55
N VAL A 585 44.70 19.07 -1.97
CA VAL A 585 44.48 18.44 -3.28
C VAL A 585 43.02 18.01 -3.44
N PHE A 586 42.43 17.39 -2.41
CA PHE A 586 41.02 17.00 -2.40
C PHE A 586 40.08 18.20 -2.59
N LEU A 587 40.30 19.29 -1.85
CA LEU A 587 39.48 20.51 -1.94
C LEU A 587 39.59 21.19 -3.32
N VAL A 588 40.80 21.33 -3.85
CA VAL A 588 41.00 21.95 -5.18
C VAL A 588 40.36 21.11 -6.28
N ALA A 589 40.55 19.79 -6.25
CA ALA A 589 39.93 18.88 -7.20
C ALA A 589 38.41 18.83 -7.04
N GLY A 590 37.90 18.92 -5.82
CA GLY A 590 36.46 18.97 -5.53
C GLY A 590 35.79 20.23 -6.06
N LEU A 591 36.43 21.39 -5.91
CA LEU A 591 36.00 22.64 -6.56
C LEU A 591 36.05 22.52 -8.09
N TRP A 592 37.07 21.85 -8.64
CA TRP A 592 37.12 21.59 -10.08
C TRP A 592 35.96 20.70 -10.56
N CYS A 593 35.54 19.70 -9.78
CA CYS A 593 34.35 18.90 -10.07
C CYS A 593 33.06 19.75 -10.08
N CYS A 594 32.93 20.75 -9.20
CA CYS A 594 31.78 21.67 -9.20
C CYS A 594 31.66 22.45 -10.52
N PHE A 595 32.78 22.92 -11.06
CA PHE A 595 32.81 23.81 -12.23
C PHE A 595 33.13 23.10 -13.55
N ALA A 596 33.14 21.77 -13.58
CA ALA A 596 33.42 21.02 -14.80
C ALA A 596 32.40 21.36 -15.91
N SER A 597 32.90 21.88 -17.02
CA SER A 597 32.14 22.32 -18.19
C SER A 597 31.99 21.25 -19.28
N ASN A 598 32.79 20.17 -19.20
CA ASN A 598 32.69 19.00 -20.07
C ASN A 598 33.08 17.72 -19.30
N ILE A 599 32.71 16.55 -19.85
CA ILE A 599 32.93 15.26 -19.18
C ILE A 599 34.42 14.95 -18.99
N THR A 600 35.29 15.33 -19.92
CA THR A 600 36.73 15.09 -19.82
C THR A 600 37.34 15.85 -18.65
N ALA A 601 36.97 17.12 -18.49
CA ALA A 601 37.37 17.93 -17.35
C ALA A 601 36.88 17.32 -16.03
N LEU A 602 35.66 16.78 -16.01
CA LEU A 602 35.15 16.07 -14.84
C LEU A 602 35.94 14.79 -14.56
N ILE A 603 36.20 13.94 -15.55
CA ILE A 603 36.99 12.70 -15.40
C ILE A 603 38.37 13.00 -14.82
N VAL A 604 39.07 14.01 -15.35
CA VAL A 604 40.40 14.42 -14.86
C VAL A 604 40.31 14.98 -13.44
N ALA A 605 39.36 15.86 -13.15
CA ALA A 605 39.14 16.39 -11.81
C ALA A 605 38.87 15.27 -10.80
N ARG A 606 38.11 14.25 -11.21
CA ARG A 606 37.77 13.08 -10.38
C ARG A 606 38.97 12.18 -10.09
N PHE A 607 39.91 12.04 -11.02
CA PHE A 607 41.18 11.36 -10.74
C PHE A 607 41.94 12.07 -9.62
N PHE A 608 42.14 13.39 -9.71
CA PHE A 608 42.84 14.17 -8.69
C PHE A 608 42.06 14.24 -7.36
N HIS A 609 40.73 14.22 -7.42
CA HIS A 609 39.88 14.10 -6.24
C HIS A 609 40.16 12.80 -5.49
N GLY A 610 40.31 11.69 -6.22
CA GLY A 610 40.70 10.39 -5.65
C GLY A 610 42.11 10.41 -5.07
N VAL A 611 43.05 11.06 -5.77
CA VAL A 611 44.41 11.27 -5.24
C VAL A 611 44.36 12.04 -3.92
N GLY A 612 43.53 13.08 -3.79
CA GLY A 612 43.35 13.79 -2.52
C GLY A 612 42.72 12.91 -1.44
N ALA A 613 41.70 12.12 -1.79
CA ALA A 613 40.93 11.31 -0.84
C ALA A 613 41.78 10.24 -0.15
N GLY A 614 42.74 9.64 -0.87
CA GLY A 614 43.56 8.56 -0.32
C GLY A 614 44.55 9.00 0.77
N VAL A 615 44.79 10.31 0.97
CA VAL A 615 45.63 10.79 2.08
C VAL A 615 45.06 10.38 3.44
N ALA A 616 43.74 10.40 3.59
CA ALA A 616 43.07 10.04 4.83
C ALA A 616 43.22 8.54 5.13
N ALA A 617 43.15 7.69 4.10
CA ALA A 617 43.32 6.25 4.24
C ALA A 617 44.76 5.86 4.59
N VAL A 618 45.74 6.53 3.98
CA VAL A 618 47.17 6.16 4.10
C VAL A 618 47.80 6.83 5.31
N VAL A 619 47.75 8.17 5.36
CA VAL A 619 48.36 8.95 6.43
C VAL A 619 47.53 8.89 7.69
N GLY A 620 46.20 8.88 7.59
CA GLY A 620 45.32 8.73 8.76
C GLY A 620 45.51 7.40 9.47
N TYR A 621 45.66 6.30 8.72
CA TYR A 621 46.03 5.00 9.27
C TYR A 621 47.40 5.06 9.98
N ALA A 622 48.42 5.61 9.32
CA ALA A 622 49.76 5.74 9.91
C ALA A 622 49.74 6.57 11.21
N MET A 623 49.00 7.68 11.25
CA MET A 623 48.85 8.51 12.45
C MET A 623 48.18 7.77 13.61
N ILE A 624 47.19 6.90 13.33
CA ILE A 624 46.55 6.07 14.37
C ILE A 624 47.55 5.04 14.91
N CYS A 625 48.32 4.40 14.02
CA CYS A 625 49.38 3.47 14.41
C CYS A 625 50.52 4.14 15.20
N ASP A 626 50.82 5.41 14.92
CA ASP A 626 51.85 6.18 15.63
C ASP A 626 51.41 6.55 17.07
N ILE A 627 50.10 6.65 17.33
CA ILE A 627 49.55 7.14 18.61
C ILE A 627 49.14 5.99 19.55
N TYR A 628 48.58 4.90 19.03
CA TYR A 628 47.92 3.86 19.83
C TYR A 628 48.72 2.54 19.87
N SER A 629 48.67 1.85 21.00
CA SER A 629 49.20 0.48 21.16
C SER A 629 48.38 -0.55 20.36
N ASP A 630 48.94 -1.72 20.04
CA ASP A 630 48.36 -2.69 19.08
C ASP A 630 46.87 -3.02 19.30
N GLU A 631 46.39 -3.11 20.55
CA GLU A 631 44.99 -3.43 20.86
C GLU A 631 44.04 -2.22 20.67
N GLU A 632 44.50 -0.99 20.96
CA GLU A 632 43.74 0.25 20.78
C GLU A 632 43.81 0.79 19.35
N CYS A 633 44.91 0.50 18.65
CA CYS A 633 45.13 0.83 17.25
C CYS A 633 44.06 0.16 16.36
N SER A 634 43.76 -1.12 16.61
CA SER A 634 42.68 -1.83 15.91
C SER A 634 41.31 -1.15 16.10
N LYS A 635 40.99 -0.66 17.30
CA LYS A 635 39.75 0.08 17.58
C LYS A 635 39.73 1.44 16.88
N GLY A 636 40.84 2.18 16.89
CA GLY A 636 40.97 3.47 16.22
C GLY A 636 40.84 3.35 14.70
N VAL A 637 41.51 2.37 14.10
CA VAL A 637 41.39 2.05 12.68
C VAL A 637 39.96 1.61 12.32
N SER A 638 39.34 0.76 13.15
CA SER A 638 37.94 0.35 12.96
C SER A 638 36.98 1.53 13.02
N LEU A 639 37.19 2.46 13.96
CA LEU A 639 36.39 3.68 14.06
C LEU A 639 36.58 4.59 12.84
N MET A 640 37.81 4.75 12.34
CA MET A 640 38.11 5.50 11.12
C MET A 640 37.35 4.93 9.91
N TYR A 641 37.38 3.60 9.71
CA TYR A 641 36.64 2.96 8.63
C TYR A 641 35.12 3.00 8.85
N MET A 642 34.63 2.87 10.09
CA MET A 642 33.20 3.05 10.39
C MET A 642 32.72 4.46 10.04
N CYS A 643 33.48 5.49 10.41
CA CYS A 643 33.16 6.87 10.04
C CYS A 643 33.16 7.12 8.52
N ALA A 644 33.88 6.31 7.74
CA ALA A 644 33.82 6.37 6.27
C ALA A 644 32.57 5.68 5.69
N VAL A 645 31.99 4.69 6.41
CA VAL A 645 30.90 3.81 5.91
C VAL A 645 29.51 4.15 6.46
N THR A 646 29.40 4.76 7.64
CA THR A 646 28.12 5.09 8.29
C THR A 646 27.40 6.32 7.69
N PRO A 647 28.08 7.46 7.42
CA PRO A 647 27.43 8.65 6.83
C PRO A 647 26.73 8.44 5.47
N PRO A 648 27.24 7.60 4.52
CA PRO A 648 26.59 7.32 3.24
C PRO A 648 25.26 6.58 3.33
N ARG A 649 24.94 5.92 4.45
CA ARG A 649 23.69 5.15 4.61
C ARG A 649 22.57 5.99 5.20
N SER A 650 22.87 6.78 6.23
CA SER A 650 21.88 7.61 6.93
C SER A 650 21.47 8.85 6.15
N SER A 651 22.34 9.38 5.29
CA SER A 651 22.10 10.62 4.54
C SER A 651 21.47 10.42 3.15
N ARG A 652 21.23 9.18 2.70
CA ARG A 652 20.68 8.88 1.35
C ARG A 652 19.36 9.61 1.02
N PRO A 653 18.37 9.69 1.94
CA PRO A 653 17.12 10.39 1.64
C PRO A 653 17.33 11.89 1.45
N LEU A 654 18.20 12.50 2.25
CA LEU A 654 18.52 13.92 2.19
C LEU A 654 19.20 14.28 0.86
N TRP A 655 20.16 13.46 0.41
CA TRP A 655 20.85 13.69 -0.86
C TRP A 655 19.97 13.47 -2.07
N ARG A 656 19.13 12.42 -2.04
CA ARG A 656 18.11 12.21 -3.07
C ARG A 656 17.22 13.44 -3.19
N TYR A 657 16.73 13.96 -2.07
CA TYR A 657 15.91 15.17 -2.03
C TYR A 657 16.62 16.40 -2.60
N MET A 658 17.87 16.67 -2.19
CA MET A 658 18.64 17.84 -2.68
C MET A 658 18.94 17.78 -4.17
N ILE A 659 19.17 16.59 -4.73
CA ILE A 659 19.54 16.42 -6.15
C ILE A 659 18.31 16.42 -7.06
N THR A 660 17.16 15.90 -6.60
CA THR A 660 15.92 15.88 -7.41
C THR A 660 15.15 17.20 -7.39
N ASN A 661 15.29 18.00 -6.32
CA ASN A 661 14.51 19.23 -6.13
C ASN A 661 15.38 20.49 -6.29
N GLU A 662 15.95 20.71 -7.49
CA GLU A 662 16.50 21.99 -7.99
C GLU A 662 18.03 22.23 -7.95
N TYR A 663 18.85 21.46 -7.22
CA TYR A 663 20.30 21.76 -7.10
C TYR A 663 21.24 20.91 -8.00
N GLY A 664 20.73 19.85 -8.63
CA GLY A 664 21.47 19.01 -9.59
C GLY A 664 22.65 18.22 -9.00
N TRP A 665 23.38 17.48 -9.85
CA TRP A 665 24.49 16.60 -9.43
C TRP A 665 25.69 17.34 -8.81
N ARG A 666 25.87 18.63 -9.13
CA ARG A 666 26.95 19.48 -8.60
C ARG A 666 26.83 19.72 -7.10
N ALA A 667 25.63 19.63 -6.54
CA ALA A 667 25.37 19.81 -5.11
C ALA A 667 26.19 18.84 -4.24
N VAL A 668 26.43 17.62 -4.73
CA VAL A 668 27.26 16.60 -4.06
C VAL A 668 28.67 17.13 -3.78
N PHE A 669 29.29 17.73 -4.80
CA PHE A 669 30.65 18.27 -4.67
C PHE A 669 30.67 19.55 -3.84
N VAL A 670 29.67 20.43 -3.98
CA VAL A 670 29.59 21.67 -3.21
C VAL A 670 29.53 21.37 -1.71
N VAL A 671 28.61 20.52 -1.27
CA VAL A 671 28.47 20.25 0.17
C VAL A 671 29.65 19.45 0.71
N SER A 672 30.17 18.48 -0.06
CA SER A 672 31.40 17.76 0.30
C SER A 672 32.59 18.71 0.52
N ASN A 673 32.74 19.72 -0.35
CA ASN A 673 33.80 20.73 -0.22
C ASN A 673 33.59 21.65 0.98
N VAL A 674 32.35 22.07 1.28
CA VAL A 674 32.06 22.91 2.45
C VAL A 674 32.40 22.17 3.75
N LEU A 675 31.96 20.92 3.88
CA LEU A 675 32.25 20.09 5.05
C LEU A 675 33.74 19.82 5.20
N THR A 676 34.41 19.49 4.09
CA THR A 676 35.85 19.23 4.10
C THR A 676 36.66 20.49 4.38
N THR A 677 36.20 21.66 3.95
CA THR A 677 36.84 22.95 4.26
C THR A 677 36.77 23.25 5.75
N ALA A 678 35.62 23.02 6.38
CA ALA A 678 35.48 23.17 7.84
C ALA A 678 36.43 22.23 8.60
N LEU A 679 36.50 20.96 8.18
CA LEU A 679 37.42 19.99 8.75
C LEU A 679 38.89 20.37 8.52
N PHE A 680 39.25 20.82 7.32
CA PHE A 680 40.59 21.27 6.97
C PHE A 680 41.02 22.45 7.86
N LEU A 681 40.19 23.48 8.02
CA LEU A 681 40.47 24.63 8.88
C LEU A 681 40.60 24.25 10.36
N TRP A 682 39.89 23.22 10.80
CA TRP A 682 40.02 22.66 12.14
C TRP A 682 41.34 21.89 12.30
N LEU A 683 41.67 21.01 11.35
CA LEU A 683 42.90 20.21 11.36
C LEU A 683 44.17 21.06 11.24
N VAL A 684 44.17 22.13 10.44
CA VAL A 684 45.30 23.08 10.38
C VAL A 684 45.69 23.59 11.78
N ARG A 685 44.69 23.83 12.64
CA ARG A 685 44.88 24.36 14.00
C ARG A 685 45.14 23.27 15.05
N LYS A 686 44.57 22.08 14.89
CA LYS A 686 44.49 21.07 15.95
C LYS A 686 45.29 19.79 15.70
N LEU A 687 45.66 19.49 14.46
CA LEU A 687 46.37 18.26 14.13
C LEU A 687 47.84 18.35 14.59
N PRO A 688 48.29 17.53 15.56
CA PRO A 688 49.69 17.46 15.95
C PRO A 688 50.52 16.64 14.95
N GLU A 689 51.84 16.77 15.01
CA GLU A 689 52.76 15.87 14.30
C GLU A 689 52.94 14.58 15.12
N THR A 690 52.85 13.42 14.47
CA THR A 690 52.90 12.11 15.15
C THR A 690 54.20 11.35 14.89
N VAL A 691 54.99 11.75 13.89
CA VAL A 691 56.31 11.14 13.63
C VAL A 691 57.31 11.57 14.71
N GLN A 692 57.93 10.60 15.41
CA GLN A 692 59.01 10.86 16.36
C GLN A 692 60.31 11.28 15.64
N GLU A 693 61.02 12.28 16.17
CA GLU A 693 62.19 12.94 15.55
C GLU A 693 63.36 12.01 15.16
N LYS A 694 63.40 10.76 15.65
CA LYS A 694 64.48 9.79 15.40
C LYS A 694 64.35 8.99 14.09
N SER A 695 63.26 9.11 13.33
CA SER A 695 63.03 8.34 12.09
C SER A 695 63.26 9.12 10.80
N ARG A 696 63.70 10.39 10.86
CA ARG A 696 64.06 11.18 9.67
C ARG A 696 65.47 10.82 9.18
N VAL A 697 65.57 9.83 8.28
CA VAL A 697 66.76 9.57 7.45
C VAL A 697 66.46 9.95 6.01
#